data_AF-U4U1L2-F1
#
_entry.id   AF-U4U1L2-F1
#
_cell.length_a   1.000
_cell.length_b   1.000
_cell.length_c   1.000
_cell.angle_alpha   90.00
_cell.angle_beta   90.00
_cell.angle_gamma   90.00
#
_symmetry.space_group_name_H-M   'P 1'
#
loop_
_entity.id
_entity.type
_entity.pdbx_description
1 polymer ?
#
loop_
_entity_poly.entity_id
_entity_poly.type
_entity_poly.pdbx_seq_one_letter_code
_entity_poly.pdbx_strand_id
1 'polypeptide(L)'
;MRGMEFFVGIVALACIEVAAGALLQDTTGLVTLNYEASEDGITLELIRGEKTTLRGTIGKGRNLQDVSCIGSSLCKLSDNEILSITPIQHGFNVTWVKDDPTEVFEDCYELDSGKFKLAFADAKLHQSVVPLGSTNWFGGPQRWHQVWPLEKMTIDGSEPYVIKKSDNFGVAERYWLNSNGVYIWLTDVTPLWVDQNNNNPGQVCFRAEAKSPYINRERVLLAYVIASMDDPKVAHLNAINSVLGAPEAHPGDKMIEEPIWTTWAKYKKPINDETVLEFGRTIRSHGYEGGQLEIDDSWETCYGSQQFTEEKFANIQNTVNTLHEDGWRVSLWIHPFVNDDCEENSAIGKRLGYFVHNPQNETNAVWWNSDYGHQIDFTKPAAAQWWSDRVKSIQETIGMDSFKFDAGEVDYVNQPGVYADAESSPNALTHSYIETCVQFGDFIEVRSSFRGQTYGKFIRMLDKDSVWGLENGLASLITTLLQLNMNGYVMVLPDMIGGNGYQVQPTADLIVRWTQANTFMPAMQFSFLPWDYIDDVEYDIEGIVKKCADLHTEFAPLIINAMERSISEGYPVNPPIWWVDPTDTVALSIDDEYLLGEEVLVAPVIVEGAVSRDIYLPKGQWRDGNDGEVYEEMLTILALVGVFLANSAESAKVFSSGVVDLYFEESPDGYGFELRRDNVVKMTGIFGKGVDFTNTSPNFNVTIMSVDDGFRVDWRSSDPNFQTTDCLNLQSETLHWYGGPEIYEQKWPIEKLQLSGDDAYVARKDDNFAVPERYWLNSLGAFVFISERSPLFVDQNTEENPDRVCFISKNEGPYINRTGLFSQAYLMAFDEPVSAHRSAVAQFLGEPEELPNVNMITEPIWTTWAKYKKYIDDTIVSEFAYDVLDHGFKGQIEIDEQWETCFGSREFIPDKFGNIKNVVEDLQEQGFRVTLWAAPFINPDCTELILEGEEKGYFVQNTIGNMTTVWWESNDARQIDFTNPEASEWYSQKLRRILQQVGVDGFKFDAGETDYVAQPGVYPHVDQELIPNILTKSYIKTVSEFSNLAEVRSAFRTQNYSMFLRMIDKDSVWGLDDGLQSLVTTLLQLNMIGYSFVLPDMIGGNAYRAQPDLELVIRWTQATVFMPSMQFSFLPWDFEDDEQLKGTEIIRSMVELHTKYAPNIIAAMEEKLINRTPTNPPIWWIVPFDETALGISDEFLLGEDILVAPVMEQGATSRDVYLPEGSWVDGNDPAVKYEGPIWLDYNAPLDVLPYFIKE
;
A
#
# COMPACT_ATOMS: atom_id res chain seq x y z
N MET A 1 -10.55 -16.41 31.05
CA MET A 1 -9.70 -15.41 31.75
C MET A 1 -8.66 -14.78 30.80
N ARG A 2 -9.13 -14.23 29.67
CA ARG A 2 -8.45 -13.26 28.80
C ARG A 2 -9.62 -12.55 28.09
N GLY A 3 -9.76 -11.24 28.24
CA GLY A 3 -10.95 -10.52 27.75
C GLY A 3 -11.31 -9.26 28.55
N MET A 4 -10.51 -8.87 29.55
CA MET A 4 -10.81 -7.70 30.39
C MET A 4 -9.57 -6.88 30.77
N GLU A 5 -8.54 -6.83 29.91
CA GLU A 5 -7.32 -6.05 30.16
C GLU A 5 -7.11 -4.82 29.26
N PHE A 6 -8.06 -4.44 28.39
CA PHE A 6 -7.91 -3.22 27.56
C PHE A 6 -8.77 -2.02 27.94
N PHE A 7 -9.51 -2.05 29.05
CA PHE A 7 -10.38 -0.92 29.45
C PHE A 7 -10.41 -0.63 30.95
N VAL A 8 -9.28 -0.53 31.65
CA VAL A 8 -9.22 0.22 32.93
C VAL A 8 -7.83 0.83 33.15
N GLY A 9 -7.58 2.00 32.55
CA GLY A 9 -6.51 2.91 32.97
C GLY A 9 -7.05 3.88 34.02
N ILE A 10 -6.59 3.77 35.27
CA ILE A 10 -6.97 4.65 36.38
C ILE A 10 -6.44 6.06 36.15
N VAL A 11 -7.32 7.05 35.97
CA VAL A 11 -7.03 8.46 36.27
C VAL A 11 -8.11 8.99 37.20
N ALA A 12 -7.73 9.27 38.44
CA ALA A 12 -8.55 10.02 39.37
C ALA A 12 -8.53 11.50 38.98
N LEU A 13 -9.62 11.98 38.38
CA LEU A 13 -9.87 13.41 38.16
C LEU A 13 -11.19 13.81 38.83
N ALA A 14 -11.15 14.96 39.48
CA ALA A 14 -12.14 15.45 40.43
C ALA A 14 -13.54 15.57 39.84
N CYS A 15 -14.57 15.24 40.63
CA CYS A 15 -15.96 15.58 40.35
C CYS A 15 -16.10 17.10 40.14
N ILE A 16 -16.42 17.51 38.92
CA ILE A 16 -16.95 18.83 38.62
C ILE A 16 -18.48 18.66 38.54
N GLU A 17 -19.22 19.41 39.35
CA GLU A 17 -20.68 19.56 39.21
C GLU A 17 -20.95 20.25 37.86
N VAL A 18 -21.59 19.56 36.92
CA VAL A 18 -22.03 20.15 35.65
C VAL A 18 -23.54 20.37 35.70
N ALA A 19 -23.97 21.61 35.44
CA ALA A 19 -25.35 22.04 35.48
C ALA A 19 -26.11 21.65 34.18
N ALA A 20 -27.44 21.65 34.24
CA ALA A 20 -28.33 21.36 33.11
C ALA A 20 -28.02 22.23 31.87
N GLY A 21 -27.90 21.59 30.69
CA GLY A 21 -27.39 22.18 29.44
C GLY A 21 -25.89 21.95 29.23
N ALA A 22 -25.43 20.73 29.47
CA ALA A 22 -24.02 20.36 29.49
C ALA A 22 -23.53 19.89 28.10
N LEU A 23 -22.26 20.19 27.81
CA LEU A 23 -21.63 20.01 26.50
C LEU A 23 -20.45 19.05 26.66
N LEU A 24 -20.46 17.93 25.93
CA LEU A 24 -19.31 17.02 25.82
C LEU A 24 -18.62 17.26 24.48
N GLN A 25 -17.30 17.20 24.48
CA GLN A 25 -16.49 17.24 23.25
C GLN A 25 -15.79 15.90 23.06
N ASP A 26 -15.65 15.52 21.80
CA ASP A 26 -14.81 14.41 21.38
C ASP A 26 -13.32 14.72 21.67
N THR A 27 -12.42 13.76 21.46
CA THR A 27 -11.00 13.96 21.78
C THR A 27 -10.28 14.96 20.86
N THR A 28 -10.87 15.28 19.70
CA THR A 28 -10.32 16.26 18.75
C THR A 28 -10.88 17.67 18.94
N GLY A 29 -12.01 17.81 19.65
CA GLY A 29 -12.74 19.07 19.80
C GLY A 29 -13.59 19.47 18.58
N LEU A 30 -13.66 18.62 17.55
CA LEU A 30 -14.41 18.88 16.32
C LEU A 30 -15.89 18.47 16.40
N VAL A 31 -16.20 17.51 17.28
CA VAL A 31 -17.56 16.98 17.45
C VAL A 31 -18.02 17.23 18.87
N THR A 32 -19.21 17.80 18.98
CA THR A 32 -19.84 18.18 20.23
C THR A 32 -21.13 17.41 20.43
N LEU A 33 -21.35 16.87 21.63
CA LEU A 33 -22.59 16.25 22.03
C LEU A 33 -23.28 17.11 23.08
N ASN A 34 -24.37 17.76 22.67
CA ASN A 34 -25.28 18.45 23.57
C ASN A 34 -26.29 17.46 24.12
N TYR A 35 -26.60 17.55 25.41
CA TYR A 35 -27.59 16.67 26.02
C TYR A 35 -28.49 17.36 27.05
N GLU A 36 -29.74 16.91 27.12
CA GLU A 36 -30.73 17.36 28.09
C GLU A 36 -31.48 16.16 28.70
N ALA A 37 -31.37 15.99 30.01
CA ALA A 37 -32.04 14.92 30.74
C ALA A 37 -33.50 15.29 31.08
N SER A 38 -34.41 14.33 30.97
CA SER A 38 -35.85 14.52 31.14
C SER A 38 -36.50 13.35 31.89
N GLU A 39 -37.83 13.41 32.08
CA GLU A 39 -38.60 12.29 32.63
C GLU A 39 -38.72 11.08 31.67
N ASP A 40 -38.32 11.23 30.40
CA ASP A 40 -38.47 10.23 29.32
C ASP A 40 -37.15 9.88 28.61
N GLY A 41 -36.01 10.09 29.27
CA GLY A 41 -34.67 9.81 28.77
C GLY A 41 -33.81 11.06 28.65
N ILE A 42 -32.71 10.96 27.89
CA ILE A 42 -31.78 12.05 27.60
C ILE A 42 -31.85 12.36 26.10
N THR A 43 -32.29 13.57 25.75
CA THR A 43 -32.22 14.06 24.37
C THR A 43 -30.79 14.41 24.03
N LEU A 44 -30.33 13.99 22.86
CA LEU A 44 -28.98 14.21 22.32
C LEU A 44 -29.05 15.02 21.02
N GLU A 45 -28.14 15.98 20.88
CA GLU A 45 -27.82 16.61 19.60
C GLU A 45 -26.32 16.51 19.35
N LEU A 46 -25.95 15.80 18.28
CA LEU A 46 -24.58 15.72 17.80
C LEU A 46 -24.33 16.89 16.83
N ILE A 47 -23.26 17.63 17.06
CA ILE A 47 -22.92 18.84 16.32
C ILE A 47 -21.47 18.74 15.83
N ARG A 48 -21.25 19.02 14.54
CA ARG A 48 -19.92 19.18 13.96
C ARG A 48 -19.84 20.57 13.32
N GLY A 49 -18.85 21.36 13.72
CA GLY A 49 -18.80 22.79 13.38
C GLY A 49 -20.04 23.54 13.89
N GLU A 50 -20.85 24.10 12.97
CA GLU A 50 -22.11 24.79 13.30
C GLU A 50 -23.37 23.96 12.94
N LYS A 51 -23.21 22.74 12.41
CA LYS A 51 -24.31 21.91 11.91
C LYS A 51 -24.66 20.80 12.90
N THR A 52 -25.93 20.69 13.27
CA THR A 52 -26.47 19.49 13.92
C THR A 52 -26.52 18.36 12.89
N THR A 53 -25.79 17.28 13.15
CA THR A 53 -25.63 16.14 12.22
C THR A 53 -26.46 14.92 12.62
N LEU A 54 -26.84 14.81 13.90
CA LEU A 54 -27.71 13.74 14.43
C LEU A 54 -28.52 14.23 15.63
N ARG A 55 -29.75 13.73 15.75
CA ARG A 55 -30.62 13.90 16.92
C ARG A 55 -31.15 12.56 17.41
N GLY A 56 -31.33 12.44 18.72
CA GLY A 56 -31.90 11.23 19.32
C GLY A 56 -32.28 11.38 20.78
N THR A 57 -32.79 10.31 21.35
CA THR A 57 -33.09 10.16 22.77
C THR A 57 -32.52 8.84 23.26
N ILE A 58 -31.60 8.87 24.22
CA ILE A 58 -31.06 7.68 24.88
C ILE A 58 -31.76 7.43 26.22
N GLY A 59 -31.92 6.17 26.62
CA GLY A 59 -32.66 5.78 27.82
C GLY A 59 -34.15 6.13 27.73
N LYS A 60 -34.75 5.98 26.54
CA LYS A 60 -36.16 6.31 26.30
C LYS A 60 -37.09 5.58 27.27
N GLY A 61 -38.08 6.28 27.82
CA GLY A 61 -38.98 5.74 28.84
C GLY A 61 -38.41 5.70 30.25
N ARG A 62 -37.19 6.22 30.50
CA ARG A 62 -36.57 6.31 31.82
C ARG A 62 -36.58 7.74 32.35
N ASN A 63 -36.96 7.91 33.63
CA ASN A 63 -36.82 9.19 34.29
C ASN A 63 -35.37 9.43 34.73
N LEU A 64 -34.69 10.37 34.07
CA LEU A 64 -33.29 10.71 34.29
C LEU A 64 -33.09 12.18 34.69
N GLN A 65 -34.17 12.92 34.93
CA GLN A 65 -34.15 14.37 35.16
C GLN A 65 -33.28 14.79 36.36
N ASP A 66 -33.22 13.95 37.39
CA ASP A 66 -32.49 14.22 38.65
C ASP A 66 -31.09 13.57 38.71
N VAL A 67 -30.60 12.98 37.61
CA VAL A 67 -29.31 12.26 37.58
C VAL A 67 -28.16 13.25 37.33
N SER A 68 -27.33 13.47 38.35
CA SER A 68 -26.25 14.46 38.30
C SER A 68 -24.92 13.99 37.69
N CYS A 69 -24.75 12.68 37.44
CA CYS A 69 -23.50 12.13 36.90
C CYS A 69 -23.47 11.99 35.37
N ILE A 70 -24.55 12.37 34.66
CA ILE A 70 -24.63 12.26 33.20
C ILE A 70 -23.52 13.11 32.58
N GLY A 71 -22.77 12.52 31.64
CA GLY A 71 -21.59 13.11 31.02
C GLY A 71 -20.26 12.76 31.70
N SER A 72 -20.29 12.04 32.83
CA SER A 72 -19.10 11.36 33.34
C SER A 72 -18.83 10.07 32.56
N SER A 73 -17.55 9.65 32.51
CA SER A 73 -17.16 8.39 31.90
C SER A 73 -17.77 7.15 32.57
N LEU A 74 -18.29 7.29 33.81
CA LEU A 74 -18.92 6.22 34.58
C LEU A 74 -20.06 6.79 35.46
N CYS A 75 -21.25 6.99 34.88
CA CYS A 75 -22.42 7.43 35.62
C CYS A 75 -23.17 6.23 36.21
N LYS A 76 -23.05 6.05 37.53
CA LYS A 76 -23.79 5.01 38.26
C LYS A 76 -25.21 5.49 38.58
N LEU A 77 -26.20 4.88 37.94
CA LEU A 77 -27.62 5.18 38.14
C LEU A 77 -28.19 4.43 39.34
N SER A 78 -27.68 3.22 39.61
CA SER A 78 -27.93 2.43 40.82
C SER A 78 -26.73 1.52 41.11
N ASP A 79 -26.80 0.70 42.17
CA ASP A 79 -25.68 -0.17 42.60
C ASP A 79 -25.16 -1.08 41.48
N ASN A 80 -26.01 -1.46 40.52
CA ASN A 80 -25.70 -2.39 39.44
C ASN A 80 -26.04 -1.85 38.04
N GLU A 81 -26.34 -0.55 37.88
CA GLU A 81 -26.71 0.04 36.58
C GLU A 81 -25.80 1.23 36.25
N ILE A 82 -25.18 1.17 35.07
CA ILE A 82 -24.18 2.15 34.63
C ILE A 82 -24.54 2.68 33.24
N LEU A 83 -24.51 4.00 33.09
CA LEU A 83 -24.42 4.72 31.83
C LEU A 83 -23.00 5.28 31.68
N SER A 84 -22.36 5.02 30.54
CA SER A 84 -21.08 5.62 30.17
C SER A 84 -21.21 6.29 28.81
N ILE A 85 -20.80 7.55 28.73
CA ILE A 85 -20.61 8.28 27.48
C ILE A 85 -19.15 8.72 27.47
N THR A 86 -18.33 8.08 26.63
CA THR A 86 -16.88 8.32 26.60
C THR A 86 -16.48 8.94 25.26
N PRO A 87 -15.82 10.12 25.28
CA PRO A 87 -15.26 10.72 24.07
C PRO A 87 -14.27 9.79 23.38
N ILE A 88 -14.36 9.70 22.05
CA ILE A 88 -13.36 9.07 21.19
C ILE A 88 -12.96 10.07 20.10
N GLN A 89 -12.05 9.68 19.20
CA GLN A 89 -11.73 10.53 18.06
C GLN A 89 -12.98 10.65 17.16
N HIS A 90 -13.40 11.90 16.90
CA HIS A 90 -14.55 12.24 16.04
C HIS A 90 -15.92 11.71 16.51
N GLY A 91 -16.07 11.31 17.78
CA GLY A 91 -17.31 10.69 18.24
C GLY A 91 -17.36 10.34 19.71
N PHE A 92 -18.32 9.46 20.06
CA PHE A 92 -18.58 8.99 21.42
C PHE A 92 -18.93 7.50 21.45
N ASN A 93 -18.41 6.80 22.46
CA ASN A 93 -18.90 5.50 22.88
C ASN A 93 -20.04 5.68 23.88
N VAL A 94 -21.19 5.06 23.62
CA VAL A 94 -22.34 5.03 24.53
C VAL A 94 -22.56 3.61 25.02
N THR A 95 -22.56 3.42 26.34
CA THR A 95 -22.73 2.11 26.97
C THR A 95 -23.73 2.18 28.12
N TRP A 96 -24.75 1.33 28.05
CA TRP A 96 -25.63 0.97 29.16
C TRP A 96 -25.34 -0.45 29.61
N VAL A 97 -25.15 -0.69 30.91
CA VAL A 97 -25.00 -2.04 31.46
C VAL A 97 -25.78 -2.20 32.75
N LYS A 98 -26.43 -3.36 32.90
CA LYS A 98 -27.01 -3.79 34.17
C LYS A 98 -26.81 -5.28 34.40
N ASP A 99 -26.34 -5.63 35.59
CA ASP A 99 -26.22 -7.02 36.06
C ASP A 99 -27.60 -7.61 36.46
N ASP A 100 -28.58 -7.46 35.57
CA ASP A 100 -29.92 -8.02 35.63
C ASP A 100 -30.41 -8.23 34.19
N PRO A 101 -30.54 -9.48 33.71
CA PRO A 101 -30.95 -9.75 32.33
C PRO A 101 -32.44 -9.44 32.06
N THR A 102 -33.22 -9.10 33.09
CA THR A 102 -34.64 -8.71 32.92
C THR A 102 -34.81 -7.25 32.54
N GLU A 103 -33.73 -6.46 32.58
CA GLU A 103 -33.75 -5.05 32.22
C GLU A 103 -33.76 -4.82 30.71
N VAL A 104 -34.29 -3.67 30.29
CA VAL A 104 -34.38 -3.27 28.88
C VAL A 104 -33.84 -1.85 28.70
N PHE A 105 -32.88 -1.67 27.80
CA PHE A 105 -32.41 -0.36 27.37
C PHE A 105 -32.93 -0.05 25.97
N GLU A 106 -33.35 1.18 25.71
CA GLU A 106 -33.83 1.62 24.40
C GLU A 106 -33.31 3.04 24.10
N ASP A 107 -32.59 3.16 22.98
CA ASP A 107 -32.04 4.41 22.47
C ASP A 107 -32.55 4.65 21.05
N CYS A 108 -33.13 5.81 20.76
CA CYS A 108 -33.76 6.13 19.48
C CYS A 108 -33.10 7.33 18.79
N TYR A 109 -32.94 7.26 17.47
CA TYR A 109 -32.35 8.30 16.65
C TYR A 109 -33.30 8.70 15.51
N GLU A 110 -33.30 9.98 15.17
CA GLU A 110 -34.12 10.52 14.09
C GLU A 110 -33.54 10.11 12.72
N LEU A 111 -34.42 9.59 11.86
CA LEU A 111 -34.10 9.36 10.44
C LEU A 111 -34.41 10.59 9.57
N ASP A 112 -34.92 11.66 10.17
CA ASP A 112 -35.36 12.94 9.56
C ASP A 112 -36.04 12.78 8.19
N SER A 113 -37.18 12.08 8.19
CA SER A 113 -38.10 12.06 7.05
C SER A 113 -39.03 13.27 7.16
N GLY A 114 -38.80 14.31 6.36
CA GLY A 114 -39.78 15.37 6.17
C GLY A 114 -41.14 14.79 5.78
N LYS A 115 -42.05 14.61 6.75
CA LYS A 115 -43.48 14.25 6.61
C LYS A 115 -43.84 13.44 5.35
N PHE A 116 -43.45 12.17 5.26
CA PHE A 116 -44.03 11.26 4.27
C PHE A 116 -45.48 10.91 4.66
N LYS A 117 -46.46 11.55 4.00
CA LYS A 117 -47.80 10.96 3.87
C LYS A 117 -47.74 9.97 2.71
N LEU A 118 -47.79 8.68 3.04
CA LEU A 118 -47.98 7.59 2.09
C LEU A 118 -49.20 7.85 1.20
N ALA A 119 -48.96 8.04 -0.10
CA ALA A 119 -49.98 7.96 -1.14
C ALA A 119 -49.58 6.85 -2.11
N PHE A 120 -49.93 5.61 -1.75
CA PHE A 120 -49.96 4.51 -2.71
C PHE A 120 -51.19 4.68 -3.61
N ALA A 121 -51.00 5.07 -4.87
CA ALA A 121 -51.83 4.68 -6.01
C ALA A 121 -51.24 5.26 -7.30
N ASP A 122 -51.18 4.41 -8.32
CA ASP A 122 -50.79 4.68 -9.71
C ASP A 122 -49.29 4.75 -10.03
N ALA A 123 -48.78 3.57 -10.38
CA ALA A 123 -47.68 3.39 -11.32
C ALA A 123 -47.97 4.17 -12.62
N LYS A 124 -47.44 5.38 -12.72
CA LYS A 124 -47.11 6.18 -13.92
C LYS A 124 -46.92 7.64 -13.51
N LEU A 125 -45.74 7.97 -12.97
CA LEU A 125 -45.05 9.27 -13.05
C LEU A 125 -43.89 9.23 -12.03
N HIS A 126 -42.67 8.93 -12.47
CA HIS A 126 -41.47 9.11 -11.65
C HIS A 126 -41.03 10.58 -11.73
N GLN A 127 -41.67 11.43 -10.93
CA GLN A 127 -41.11 12.71 -10.48
C GLN A 127 -41.58 12.91 -9.03
N SER A 128 -41.01 12.15 -8.11
CA SER A 128 -41.11 12.47 -6.69
C SER A 128 -39.98 13.44 -6.35
N VAL A 129 -40.31 14.73 -6.33
CA VAL A 129 -39.45 15.78 -5.76
C VAL A 129 -39.18 15.41 -4.30
N VAL A 130 -37.96 14.96 -4.00
CA VAL A 130 -37.47 14.82 -2.63
C VAL A 130 -37.42 16.22 -2.02
N PRO A 131 -37.97 16.47 -0.82
CA PRO A 131 -37.85 17.77 -0.18
C PRO A 131 -36.37 18.07 0.06
N LEU A 132 -35.88 19.20 -0.48
CA LEU A 132 -34.59 19.78 -0.12
C LEU A 132 -34.47 19.87 1.41
N GLY A 133 -33.61 19.04 2.01
CA GLY A 133 -33.30 19.03 3.44
C GLY A 133 -33.50 17.72 4.21
N SER A 134 -33.88 16.60 3.59
CA SER A 134 -33.97 15.28 4.26
C SER A 134 -32.61 14.60 4.40
N THR A 135 -32.39 13.90 5.52
CA THR A 135 -31.18 13.08 5.73
C THR A 135 -31.42 11.67 5.19
N ASN A 136 -30.61 11.22 4.22
CA ASN A 136 -30.62 9.83 3.74
C ASN A 136 -29.74 8.93 4.60
N TRP A 137 -30.17 7.68 4.80
CA TRP A 137 -29.49 6.66 5.61
C TRP A 137 -29.11 5.42 4.80
N PHE A 138 -27.98 4.79 5.12
CA PHE A 138 -27.36 3.68 4.39
C PHE A 138 -26.88 2.58 5.36
N GLY A 139 -26.65 1.36 4.85
CA GLY A 139 -26.26 0.19 5.64
C GLY A 139 -27.44 -0.74 5.96
N GLY A 140 -27.57 -1.19 7.21
CA GLY A 140 -28.72 -1.96 7.70
C GLY A 140 -28.77 -3.42 7.19
N PRO A 141 -29.89 -4.16 7.38
CA PRO A 141 -29.95 -5.57 7.01
C PRO A 141 -30.30 -5.78 5.53
N GLN A 142 -29.85 -6.92 5.00
CA GLN A 142 -30.40 -7.50 3.77
C GLN A 142 -31.84 -7.97 4.04
N ARG A 143 -32.75 -7.81 3.07
CA ARG A 143 -34.18 -8.15 3.20
C ARG A 143 -34.79 -8.64 1.89
N TRP A 144 -35.95 -9.29 2.03
CA TRP A 144 -36.80 -9.68 0.89
C TRP A 144 -37.34 -8.45 0.16
N HIS A 145 -37.97 -7.52 0.88
CA HIS A 145 -38.33 -6.21 0.35
C HIS A 145 -37.20 -5.22 0.66
N GLN A 146 -36.21 -5.17 -0.24
CA GLN A 146 -35.05 -4.29 -0.08
C GLN A 146 -35.37 -2.91 -0.65
N VAL A 147 -35.30 -1.89 0.20
CA VAL A 147 -35.49 -0.48 -0.20
C VAL A 147 -34.24 0.32 0.13
N TRP A 148 -34.03 1.38 -0.63
CA TRP A 148 -32.93 2.32 -0.47
C TRP A 148 -33.42 3.74 -0.72
N PRO A 149 -32.97 4.76 0.03
CA PRO A 149 -32.16 4.66 1.24
C PRO A 149 -32.99 4.14 2.45
N LEU A 150 -32.33 3.84 3.58
CA LEU A 150 -32.88 3.11 4.72
C LEU A 150 -34.07 3.77 5.41
N GLU A 151 -34.24 5.09 5.34
CA GLU A 151 -35.39 5.77 5.92
C GLU A 151 -36.73 5.37 5.26
N LYS A 152 -36.70 4.73 4.09
CA LYS A 152 -37.86 4.10 3.46
C LYS A 152 -38.20 2.72 4.08
N MET A 153 -37.27 2.11 4.80
CA MET A 153 -37.40 0.75 5.35
C MET A 153 -38.14 0.74 6.68
N THR A 154 -39.03 -0.24 6.85
CA THR A 154 -39.72 -0.54 8.12
C THR A 154 -39.17 -1.82 8.73
N ILE A 155 -38.64 -1.78 9.96
CA ILE A 155 -38.20 -2.96 10.72
C ILE A 155 -39.10 -3.11 11.94
N ASP A 156 -39.65 -4.31 12.13
CA ASP A 156 -40.49 -4.63 13.28
C ASP A 156 -39.63 -4.90 14.53
N GLY A 157 -39.70 -4.01 15.53
CA GLY A 157 -39.02 -4.16 16.82
C GLY A 157 -39.54 -5.28 17.72
N SER A 158 -40.54 -6.05 17.28
CA SER A 158 -41.05 -7.23 17.99
C SER A 158 -40.26 -8.51 17.72
N GLU A 159 -39.30 -8.47 16.79
CA GLU A 159 -38.42 -9.58 16.40
C GLU A 159 -36.93 -9.23 16.62
N PRO A 160 -36.06 -10.22 16.96
CA PRO A 160 -34.66 -9.97 17.25
C PRO A 160 -33.88 -9.61 15.97
N TYR A 161 -32.85 -8.76 16.12
CA TYR A 161 -31.95 -8.36 15.04
C TYR A 161 -30.76 -9.33 14.96
N VAL A 162 -31.00 -10.46 14.32
CA VAL A 162 -30.05 -11.59 14.16
C VAL A 162 -30.07 -12.10 12.73
N ILE A 163 -29.03 -12.82 12.34
CA ILE A 163 -28.96 -13.48 11.02
C ILE A 163 -30.05 -14.57 10.95
N LYS A 164 -31.04 -14.42 10.08
CA LYS A 164 -32.24 -15.27 10.07
C LYS A 164 -32.85 -15.43 8.67
N LYS A 165 -33.40 -16.62 8.41
CA LYS A 165 -34.08 -16.96 7.14
C LYS A 165 -35.44 -16.30 7.00
N SER A 166 -36.17 -16.13 8.10
CA SER A 166 -37.60 -15.75 8.11
C SER A 166 -37.90 -14.33 7.60
N ASP A 167 -36.89 -13.47 7.54
CA ASP A 167 -36.98 -12.09 7.01
C ASP A 167 -35.85 -11.77 6.03
N ASN A 168 -35.16 -12.81 5.53
CA ASN A 168 -34.03 -12.68 4.60
C ASN A 168 -32.85 -11.84 5.14
N PHE A 169 -32.51 -11.97 6.42
CA PHE A 169 -31.34 -11.32 7.03
C PHE A 169 -30.10 -12.21 6.85
N GLY A 170 -29.70 -12.49 5.61
CA GLY A 170 -28.47 -13.26 5.32
C GLY A 170 -27.21 -12.50 5.74
N VAL A 171 -27.28 -11.17 5.67
CA VAL A 171 -26.31 -10.22 6.22
C VAL A 171 -27.07 -9.14 6.98
N ALA A 172 -26.73 -8.94 8.26
CA ALA A 172 -27.35 -7.91 9.11
C ALA A 172 -26.29 -7.27 10.02
N GLU A 173 -25.40 -6.48 9.41
CA GLU A 173 -24.43 -5.70 10.16
C GLU A 173 -25.13 -4.62 10.97
N ARG A 174 -24.58 -4.39 12.16
CA ARG A 174 -25.14 -3.44 13.12
C ARG A 174 -24.62 -2.03 12.83
N TYR A 175 -24.78 -1.58 11.59
CA TYR A 175 -24.20 -0.36 11.04
C TYR A 175 -25.25 0.49 10.30
N TRP A 176 -25.30 1.77 10.66
CA TRP A 176 -26.15 2.79 10.03
C TRP A 176 -25.29 4.01 9.72
N LEU A 177 -25.22 4.42 8.47
CA LEU A 177 -24.52 5.61 7.98
C LEU A 177 -25.53 6.63 7.49
N ASN A 178 -25.27 7.93 7.64
CA ASN A 178 -26.13 8.95 7.08
C ASN A 178 -25.36 9.96 6.20
N SER A 179 -26.12 10.62 5.33
CA SER A 179 -25.66 11.67 4.40
C SER A 179 -25.04 12.91 5.06
N ASN A 180 -25.12 13.07 6.38
CA ASN A 180 -24.43 14.13 7.11
C ASN A 180 -23.05 13.71 7.63
N GLY A 181 -22.55 12.53 7.21
CA GLY A 181 -21.27 12.00 7.67
C GLY A 181 -21.32 11.39 9.06
N VAL A 182 -22.48 10.93 9.53
CA VAL A 182 -22.60 10.27 10.84
C VAL A 182 -22.80 8.77 10.64
N TYR A 183 -22.07 7.95 11.40
CA TYR A 183 -22.39 6.54 11.51
C TYR A 183 -22.65 6.13 12.96
N ILE A 184 -23.55 5.14 13.11
CA ILE A 184 -23.85 4.43 14.35
C ILE A 184 -23.50 2.97 14.14
N TRP A 185 -22.69 2.42 15.04
CA TRP A 185 -22.30 1.01 15.02
C TRP A 185 -22.49 0.37 16.38
N LEU A 186 -23.16 -0.79 16.45
CA LEU A 186 -23.40 -1.49 17.72
C LEU A 186 -22.50 -2.72 17.88
N THR A 187 -22.05 -2.92 19.12
CA THR A 187 -21.21 -4.07 19.49
C THR A 187 -21.97 -5.40 19.36
N ASP A 188 -21.25 -6.49 19.06
CA ASP A 188 -21.85 -7.82 18.83
C ASP A 188 -22.49 -8.43 20.08
N VAL A 189 -22.01 -8.01 21.25
CA VAL A 189 -22.50 -8.48 22.55
C VAL A 189 -23.84 -7.86 22.94
N THR A 190 -24.33 -6.84 22.23
CA THR A 190 -25.66 -6.27 22.49
C THR A 190 -26.76 -7.29 22.11
N PRO A 191 -27.70 -7.67 22.99
CA PRO A 191 -28.85 -8.50 22.64
C PRO A 191 -29.90 -7.65 21.91
N LEU A 192 -29.64 -7.38 20.64
CA LEU A 192 -30.22 -6.28 19.87
C LEU A 192 -31.60 -6.60 19.28
N TRP A 193 -32.51 -5.65 19.43
CA TRP A 193 -33.79 -5.52 18.76
C TRP A 193 -33.84 -4.15 18.11
N VAL A 194 -34.36 -4.06 16.88
CA VAL A 194 -34.40 -2.80 16.13
C VAL A 194 -35.83 -2.52 15.72
N ASP A 195 -36.38 -1.39 16.16
CA ASP A 195 -37.63 -0.84 15.62
C ASP A 195 -37.26 0.30 14.68
N GLN A 196 -37.66 0.23 13.42
CA GLN A 196 -37.40 1.29 12.45
C GLN A 196 -38.67 1.62 11.70
N ASN A 197 -39.09 2.89 11.73
CA ASN A 197 -40.30 3.38 11.05
C ASN A 197 -41.58 2.58 11.35
N ASN A 198 -41.64 1.85 12.46
CA ASN A 198 -42.76 0.99 12.80
C ASN A 198 -43.55 1.56 13.98
N ASN A 199 -43.08 1.37 15.21
CA ASN A 199 -43.72 1.95 16.39
C ASN A 199 -43.41 3.45 16.54
N ASN A 200 -42.24 3.86 16.04
CA ASN A 200 -41.80 5.27 16.03
C ASN A 200 -41.51 5.72 14.58
N PRO A 201 -42.53 6.19 13.83
CA PRO A 201 -42.33 6.67 12.46
C PRO A 201 -41.29 7.79 12.39
N GLY A 202 -40.33 7.67 11.46
CA GLY A 202 -39.24 8.62 11.29
C GLY A 202 -38.06 8.42 12.27
N GLN A 203 -38.01 7.31 13.00
CA GLN A 203 -36.93 6.98 13.91
C GLN A 203 -36.43 5.55 13.72
N VAL A 204 -35.19 5.31 14.12
CA VAL A 204 -34.62 3.99 14.40
C VAL A 204 -34.36 3.89 15.90
N CYS A 205 -34.83 2.82 16.54
CA CYS A 205 -34.68 2.56 17.96
C CYS A 205 -33.92 1.25 18.18
N PHE A 206 -32.79 1.34 18.87
CA PHE A 206 -31.98 0.21 19.29
C PHE A 206 -32.36 -0.19 20.71
N ARG A 207 -32.94 -1.38 20.85
CA ARG A 207 -33.36 -1.94 22.15
C ARG A 207 -32.51 -3.15 22.51
N ALA A 208 -31.91 -3.15 23.70
CA ALA A 208 -31.22 -4.30 24.26
C ALA A 208 -32.13 -5.05 25.23
N GLU A 209 -32.43 -6.31 24.95
CA GLU A 209 -33.31 -7.16 25.76
C GLU A 209 -32.82 -8.61 25.75
N ALA A 210 -32.47 -9.17 26.91
CA ALA A 210 -32.00 -10.55 27.06
C ALA A 210 -33.17 -11.57 27.11
N LYS A 211 -33.93 -11.58 26.02
CA LYS A 211 -35.02 -12.53 25.75
C LYS A 211 -34.64 -13.42 24.56
N SER A 212 -35.22 -14.63 24.49
CA SER A 212 -35.08 -15.55 23.34
C SER A 212 -35.04 -14.80 22.01
N PRO A 213 -34.00 -14.97 21.17
CA PRO A 213 -32.97 -16.03 21.22
C PRO A 213 -31.78 -15.75 22.16
N TYR A 214 -31.71 -14.59 22.79
CA TYR A 214 -30.64 -14.22 23.73
C TYR A 214 -30.89 -14.84 25.11
N ILE A 215 -30.51 -16.11 25.28
CA ILE A 215 -30.68 -16.88 26.52
C ILE A 215 -29.37 -17.01 27.32
N ASN A 216 -29.45 -17.45 28.58
CA ASN A 216 -28.31 -17.73 29.46
C ASN A 216 -27.37 -16.54 29.73
N ARG A 217 -27.88 -15.30 29.64
CA ARG A 217 -27.13 -14.08 29.96
C ARG A 217 -27.32 -13.70 31.42
N GLU A 218 -26.25 -13.21 32.05
CA GLU A 218 -26.27 -12.72 33.45
C GLU A 218 -26.51 -11.21 33.54
N ARG A 219 -26.42 -10.50 32.41
CA ARG A 219 -26.56 -9.05 32.29
C ARG A 219 -27.21 -8.65 30.97
N VAL A 220 -27.67 -7.41 30.87
CA VAL A 220 -28.04 -6.76 29.62
C VAL A 220 -27.10 -5.57 29.36
N LEU A 221 -26.71 -5.40 28.10
CA LEU A 221 -25.76 -4.38 27.65
C LEU A 221 -26.26 -3.77 26.34
N LEU A 222 -26.37 -2.44 26.26
CA LEU A 222 -26.52 -1.70 25.02
C LEU A 222 -25.25 -0.87 24.82
N ALA A 223 -24.41 -1.25 23.86
CA ALA A 223 -23.13 -0.57 23.63
C ALA A 223 -22.90 -0.30 22.14
N TYR A 224 -22.63 0.95 21.81
CA TYR A 224 -22.44 1.43 20.43
C TYR A 224 -21.56 2.66 20.33
N VAL A 225 -21.08 2.89 19.10
CA VAL A 225 -20.27 4.03 18.68
C VAL A 225 -21.18 4.98 17.89
N ILE A 226 -21.04 6.28 18.11
CA ILE A 226 -21.51 7.32 17.19
C ILE A 226 -20.32 8.19 16.81
N ALA A 227 -20.03 8.30 15.51
CA ALA A 227 -18.98 9.17 15.00
C ALA A 227 -19.50 10.08 13.89
N SER A 228 -18.94 11.28 13.77
CA SER A 228 -19.31 12.29 12.78
C SER A 228 -18.07 12.82 12.05
N MET A 229 -18.03 12.62 10.74
CA MET A 229 -17.05 13.16 9.80
C MET A 229 -17.64 14.27 8.94
N ASP A 230 -16.87 14.77 7.98
CA ASP A 230 -17.27 15.88 7.13
C ASP A 230 -18.35 15.49 6.10
N ASP A 231 -18.32 14.25 5.62
CA ASP A 231 -19.26 13.72 4.62
C ASP A 231 -19.45 12.19 4.78
N PRO A 232 -20.47 11.56 4.14
CA PRO A 232 -20.73 10.12 4.26
C PRO A 232 -19.62 9.21 3.73
N LYS A 233 -18.83 9.65 2.75
CA LYS A 233 -17.72 8.86 2.19
C LYS A 233 -16.59 8.75 3.21
N VAL A 234 -16.16 9.87 3.77
CA VAL A 234 -15.14 9.91 4.83
C VAL A 234 -15.60 9.17 6.07
N ALA A 235 -16.89 9.29 6.44
CA ALA A 235 -17.48 8.55 7.55
C ALA A 235 -17.46 7.04 7.32
N HIS A 236 -17.75 6.57 6.10
CA HIS A 236 -17.67 5.16 5.76
C HIS A 236 -16.23 4.63 5.83
N LEU A 237 -15.26 5.34 5.23
CA LEU A 237 -13.84 4.95 5.28
C LEU A 237 -13.31 4.91 6.72
N ASN A 238 -13.73 5.85 7.56
CA ASN A 238 -13.40 5.77 8.98
C ASN A 238 -14.04 4.56 9.67
N ALA A 239 -15.28 4.21 9.34
CA ALA A 239 -15.94 3.02 9.87
C ALA A 239 -15.24 1.73 9.44
N ILE A 240 -14.75 1.65 8.20
CA ILE A 240 -13.91 0.54 7.73
C ILE A 240 -12.67 0.40 8.61
N ASN A 241 -11.94 1.49 8.84
CA ASN A 241 -10.70 1.46 9.63
C ASN A 241 -10.94 1.23 11.14
N SER A 242 -12.12 1.57 11.65
CA SER A 242 -12.36 1.60 13.10
C SER A 242 -13.23 0.44 13.62
N VAL A 243 -14.23 -0.02 12.84
CA VAL A 243 -15.29 -0.92 13.35
C VAL A 243 -15.77 -2.02 12.40
N LEU A 244 -15.61 -1.87 11.07
CA LEU A 244 -16.07 -2.85 10.07
C LEU A 244 -14.93 -3.75 9.56
N GLY A 245 -13.74 -3.19 9.30
CA GLY A 245 -12.60 -3.89 8.70
C GLY A 245 -12.65 -3.90 7.17
N ALA A 246 -11.48 -3.74 6.53
CA ALA A 246 -11.31 -3.90 5.08
C ALA A 246 -11.07 -5.37 4.71
N PRO A 247 -11.46 -5.83 3.51
CA PRO A 247 -11.09 -7.15 3.01
C PRO A 247 -9.56 -7.29 2.94
N GLU A 248 -9.04 -8.46 3.32
CA GLU A 248 -7.59 -8.76 3.26
C GLU A 248 -7.17 -9.40 1.92
N ALA A 249 -8.15 -9.88 1.15
CA ALA A 249 -7.99 -10.53 -0.14
C ALA A 249 -9.28 -10.36 -0.97
N HIS A 250 -9.27 -10.82 -2.23
CA HIS A 250 -10.46 -10.95 -3.06
C HIS A 250 -10.61 -12.39 -3.57
N PRO A 251 -11.81 -12.78 -4.07
CA PRO A 251 -12.01 -14.07 -4.71
C PRO A 251 -11.08 -14.24 -5.91
N GLY A 252 -10.73 -15.49 -6.25
CA GLY A 252 -9.77 -15.74 -7.33
C GLY A 252 -10.26 -15.22 -8.68
N ASP A 253 -9.37 -14.58 -9.44
CA ASP A 253 -9.64 -13.84 -10.69
C ASP A 253 -10.56 -14.59 -11.65
N LYS A 254 -10.35 -15.90 -11.79
CA LYS A 254 -11.14 -16.74 -12.69
C LYS A 254 -12.63 -16.82 -12.34
N MET A 255 -13.00 -16.67 -11.07
CA MET A 255 -14.40 -16.62 -10.65
C MET A 255 -15.04 -15.24 -10.88
N ILE A 256 -14.21 -14.21 -11.06
CA ILE A 256 -14.62 -12.85 -11.45
C ILE A 256 -14.74 -12.77 -12.97
N GLU A 257 -13.75 -13.28 -13.71
CA GLU A 257 -13.67 -13.18 -15.17
C GLU A 257 -14.72 -14.02 -15.91
N GLU A 258 -15.05 -15.20 -15.36
CA GLU A 258 -15.76 -16.23 -16.09
C GLU A 258 -17.08 -16.62 -15.40
N PRO A 259 -18.18 -16.85 -16.16
CA PRO A 259 -19.47 -17.12 -15.56
C PRO A 259 -19.55 -18.46 -14.79
N ILE A 260 -20.42 -18.47 -13.78
CA ILE A 260 -20.80 -19.66 -12.99
C ILE A 260 -22.14 -20.19 -13.53
N TRP A 261 -22.23 -21.49 -13.80
CA TRP A 261 -23.41 -22.14 -14.37
C TRP A 261 -23.91 -23.23 -13.43
N THR A 262 -25.13 -23.09 -12.90
CA THR A 262 -25.68 -24.06 -11.95
C THR A 262 -26.66 -25.04 -12.61
N THR A 263 -26.62 -26.31 -12.18
CA THR A 263 -27.60 -27.32 -12.63
C THR A 263 -29.00 -27.11 -12.04
N TRP A 264 -29.15 -26.24 -11.04
CA TRP A 264 -30.37 -26.08 -10.24
C TRP A 264 -31.62 -25.77 -11.06
N ALA A 265 -31.62 -24.74 -11.91
CA ALA A 265 -32.87 -24.29 -12.55
C ALA A 265 -33.37 -25.26 -13.63
N LYS A 266 -32.45 -25.87 -14.38
CA LYS A 266 -32.80 -26.80 -15.46
C LYS A 266 -33.16 -28.19 -14.95
N TYR A 267 -32.43 -28.71 -13.97
CA TYR A 267 -32.57 -30.11 -13.54
C TYR A 267 -33.12 -30.27 -12.13
N LYS A 268 -32.96 -29.31 -11.22
CA LYS A 268 -33.30 -29.45 -9.79
C LYS A 268 -32.59 -30.67 -9.15
N LYS A 269 -33.29 -31.78 -8.93
CA LYS A 269 -32.78 -33.01 -8.26
C LYS A 269 -32.35 -34.17 -9.18
N PRO A 270 -32.95 -34.39 -10.37
CA PRO A 270 -32.51 -35.44 -11.30
C PRO A 270 -31.21 -35.09 -12.04
N ILE A 271 -30.09 -35.05 -11.31
CA ILE A 271 -28.73 -34.93 -11.86
C ILE A 271 -27.97 -36.27 -11.73
N ASN A 272 -27.07 -36.56 -12.67
CA ASN A 272 -26.20 -37.73 -12.72
C ASN A 272 -24.97 -37.44 -13.59
N ASP A 273 -24.01 -38.38 -13.68
CA ASP A 273 -22.79 -38.23 -14.49
C ASP A 273 -23.08 -37.75 -15.93
N GLU A 274 -24.04 -38.38 -16.62
CA GLU A 274 -24.39 -38.07 -18.01
C GLU A 274 -25.00 -36.67 -18.15
N THR A 275 -25.88 -36.28 -17.23
CA THR A 275 -26.59 -35.00 -17.24
C THR A 275 -25.63 -33.84 -17.01
N VAL A 276 -24.69 -33.98 -16.07
CA VAL A 276 -23.69 -32.93 -15.78
C VAL A 276 -22.74 -32.73 -16.96
N LEU A 277 -22.25 -33.81 -17.58
CA LEU A 277 -21.39 -33.71 -18.76
C LEU A 277 -22.12 -33.10 -19.95
N GLU A 278 -23.38 -33.49 -20.18
CA GLU A 278 -24.17 -32.94 -21.28
C GLU A 278 -24.49 -31.46 -21.07
N PHE A 279 -24.71 -31.03 -19.83
CA PHE A 279 -24.90 -29.62 -19.50
C PHE A 279 -23.67 -28.78 -19.88
N GLY A 280 -22.47 -29.21 -19.47
CA GLY A 280 -21.22 -28.53 -19.83
C GLY A 280 -20.96 -28.50 -21.34
N ARG A 281 -21.17 -29.62 -22.05
CA ARG A 281 -21.04 -29.68 -23.52
C ARG A 281 -22.04 -28.77 -24.23
N THR A 282 -23.27 -28.70 -23.72
CA THR A 282 -24.30 -27.83 -24.29
C THR A 282 -23.82 -26.37 -24.23
N ILE A 283 -23.41 -25.89 -23.06
CA ILE A 283 -22.92 -24.51 -22.89
C ILE A 283 -21.73 -24.22 -23.81
N ARG A 284 -20.76 -25.14 -23.91
CA ARG A 284 -19.63 -25.03 -24.85
C ARG A 284 -20.09 -24.95 -26.31
N SER A 285 -21.10 -25.73 -26.72
CA SER A 285 -21.59 -25.71 -28.11
C SER A 285 -22.26 -24.40 -28.50
N HIS A 286 -22.69 -23.59 -27.52
CA HIS A 286 -23.20 -22.23 -27.69
C HIS A 286 -22.09 -21.15 -27.60
N GLY A 287 -20.81 -21.53 -27.58
CA GLY A 287 -19.67 -20.60 -27.73
C GLY A 287 -19.27 -19.85 -26.46
N TYR A 288 -19.62 -20.38 -25.28
CA TYR A 288 -19.08 -19.90 -24.00
C TYR A 288 -17.82 -20.71 -23.67
N GLU A 289 -16.67 -20.03 -23.59
CA GLU A 289 -15.36 -20.59 -23.26
C GLU A 289 -15.01 -20.27 -21.80
N GLY A 290 -14.29 -21.16 -21.10
CA GLY A 290 -14.04 -21.01 -19.65
C GLY A 290 -15.29 -21.10 -18.77
N GLY A 291 -15.16 -20.89 -17.46
CA GLY A 291 -16.29 -20.86 -16.51
C GLY A 291 -16.24 -21.94 -15.44
N GLN A 292 -17.16 -21.79 -14.49
CA GLN A 292 -17.38 -22.73 -13.39
C GLN A 292 -18.72 -23.43 -13.57
N LEU A 293 -18.72 -24.77 -13.48
CA LEU A 293 -19.92 -25.59 -13.48
C LEU A 293 -20.24 -26.01 -12.05
N GLU A 294 -21.41 -25.62 -11.56
CA GLU A 294 -21.87 -25.87 -10.21
C GLU A 294 -22.91 -27.00 -10.18
N ILE A 295 -22.64 -28.03 -9.37
CA ILE A 295 -23.48 -29.21 -9.19
C ILE A 295 -24.41 -29.02 -7.97
N ASP A 296 -25.71 -28.97 -8.25
CA ASP A 296 -26.80 -28.63 -7.31
C ASP A 296 -28.09 -29.37 -7.77
N ASP A 297 -28.92 -30.08 -7.01
CA ASP A 297 -28.94 -30.58 -5.63
C ASP A 297 -29.06 -32.13 -5.66
N SER A 298 -29.04 -32.81 -4.52
CA SER A 298 -29.33 -34.24 -4.33
C SER A 298 -28.26 -35.16 -4.92
N TRP A 299 -27.00 -34.75 -4.79
CA TRP A 299 -25.83 -35.56 -5.11
C TRP A 299 -25.46 -36.57 -4.01
N GLU A 300 -25.84 -36.27 -2.76
CA GLU A 300 -25.54 -37.08 -1.58
C GLU A 300 -26.38 -38.38 -1.48
N THR A 301 -25.85 -39.38 -0.76
CA THR A 301 -26.61 -40.59 -0.37
C THR A 301 -27.78 -40.28 0.58
N CYS A 302 -27.55 -39.38 1.53
CA CYS A 302 -28.51 -38.72 2.40
C CYS A 302 -27.96 -37.34 2.77
N TYR A 303 -28.82 -36.36 3.05
CA TYR A 303 -28.39 -35.00 3.37
C TYR A 303 -27.58 -34.97 4.67
N GLY A 304 -26.32 -34.52 4.57
CA GLY A 304 -25.34 -34.54 5.65
C GLY A 304 -24.50 -35.82 5.72
N SER A 305 -24.58 -36.69 4.70
CA SER A 305 -23.62 -37.79 4.50
C SER A 305 -22.27 -37.26 4.07
N GLN A 306 -22.28 -36.23 3.21
CA GLN A 306 -21.16 -35.73 2.44
C GLN A 306 -20.50 -36.83 1.60
N GLN A 307 -21.32 -37.69 1.00
CA GLN A 307 -20.90 -38.81 0.16
C GLN A 307 -21.80 -38.91 -1.06
N PHE A 308 -21.20 -38.94 -2.26
CA PHE A 308 -21.93 -39.11 -3.50
C PHE A 308 -22.69 -40.45 -3.54
N THR A 309 -23.93 -40.42 -4.04
CA THR A 309 -24.67 -41.66 -4.30
C THR A 309 -24.19 -42.34 -5.57
N GLU A 310 -23.74 -43.60 -5.44
CA GLU A 310 -23.33 -44.43 -6.59
C GLU A 310 -24.49 -44.71 -7.58
N GLU A 311 -25.75 -44.52 -7.17
CA GLU A 311 -26.91 -44.67 -8.06
C GLU A 311 -26.98 -43.56 -9.11
N LYS A 312 -26.67 -42.31 -8.72
CA LYS A 312 -26.68 -41.16 -9.62
C LYS A 312 -25.30 -40.89 -10.21
N PHE A 313 -24.25 -41.12 -9.43
CA PHE A 313 -22.87 -40.83 -9.80
C PHE A 313 -22.04 -42.08 -9.65
N ALA A 314 -22.07 -42.93 -10.68
CA ALA A 314 -21.32 -44.18 -10.70
C ALA A 314 -19.80 -43.91 -10.69
N ASN A 315 -19.37 -42.76 -11.23
CA ASN A 315 -17.97 -42.34 -11.17
C ASN A 315 -17.82 -40.80 -11.25
N ILE A 316 -18.17 -40.11 -10.16
CA ILE A 316 -18.05 -38.64 -10.08
C ILE A 316 -16.63 -38.14 -10.36
N GLN A 317 -15.60 -38.87 -9.91
CA GLN A 317 -14.21 -38.48 -10.18
C GLN A 317 -13.92 -38.41 -11.68
N ASN A 318 -14.41 -39.38 -12.45
CA ASN A 318 -14.25 -39.35 -13.91
C ASN A 318 -15.04 -38.20 -14.54
N THR A 319 -16.24 -37.91 -14.02
CA THR A 319 -17.04 -36.76 -14.47
C THR A 319 -16.31 -35.44 -14.25
N VAL A 320 -15.75 -35.21 -13.06
CA VAL A 320 -14.95 -34.01 -12.75
C VAL A 320 -13.69 -33.94 -13.63
N ASN A 321 -12.94 -35.04 -13.76
CA ASN A 321 -11.77 -35.07 -14.63
C ASN A 321 -12.10 -34.74 -16.09
N THR A 322 -13.24 -35.24 -16.59
CA THR A 322 -13.68 -34.94 -17.97
C THR A 322 -14.03 -33.45 -18.12
N LEU A 323 -14.67 -32.85 -17.11
CA LEU A 323 -14.97 -31.42 -17.11
C LEU A 323 -13.69 -30.58 -17.05
N HIS A 324 -12.70 -30.99 -16.24
CA HIS A 324 -11.38 -30.35 -16.20
C HIS A 324 -10.65 -30.43 -17.55
N GLU A 325 -10.70 -31.58 -18.23
CA GLU A 325 -10.16 -31.74 -19.59
C GLU A 325 -10.84 -30.81 -20.61
N ASP A 326 -12.13 -30.51 -20.40
CA ASP A 326 -12.92 -29.55 -21.19
C ASP A 326 -12.82 -28.09 -20.67
N GLY A 327 -11.87 -27.81 -19.77
CA GLY A 327 -11.53 -26.47 -19.28
C GLY A 327 -12.52 -25.85 -18.29
N TRP A 328 -13.35 -26.66 -17.63
CA TRP A 328 -14.25 -26.21 -16.57
C TRP A 328 -13.55 -26.22 -15.21
N ARG A 329 -13.92 -25.27 -14.33
CA ARG A 329 -13.85 -25.49 -12.87
C ARG A 329 -15.14 -26.12 -12.39
N VAL A 330 -15.09 -26.95 -11.37
CA VAL A 330 -16.26 -27.64 -10.82
C VAL A 330 -16.52 -27.23 -9.37
N SER A 331 -17.70 -26.69 -9.11
CA SER A 331 -18.20 -26.34 -7.77
C SER A 331 -19.28 -27.31 -7.32
N LEU A 332 -19.40 -27.51 -6.01
CA LEU A 332 -20.40 -28.37 -5.40
C LEU A 332 -21.22 -27.61 -4.35
N TRP A 333 -22.54 -27.75 -4.40
CA TRP A 333 -23.43 -27.26 -3.34
C TRP A 333 -23.25 -28.04 -2.03
N ILE A 334 -23.03 -27.33 -0.92
CA ILE A 334 -22.80 -27.86 0.43
C ILE A 334 -23.71 -27.13 1.44
N HIS A 335 -24.20 -27.87 2.45
CA HIS A 335 -25.06 -27.34 3.51
C HIS A 335 -24.61 -27.75 4.94
N PRO A 336 -25.04 -27.03 6.00
CA PRO A 336 -24.63 -27.26 7.39
C PRO A 336 -25.59 -28.16 8.20
N PHE A 337 -26.25 -29.13 7.56
CA PHE A 337 -27.27 -29.98 8.21
C PHE A 337 -26.95 -31.47 8.12
N VAL A 338 -27.47 -32.23 9.07
CA VAL A 338 -27.50 -33.70 9.02
C VAL A 338 -28.92 -34.16 9.32
N ASN A 339 -29.55 -34.85 8.36
CA ASN A 339 -30.90 -35.37 8.54
C ASN A 339 -30.91 -36.67 9.36
N ASP A 340 -32.04 -36.96 10.01
CA ASP A 340 -32.23 -38.20 10.78
C ASP A 340 -32.19 -39.48 9.93
N ASP A 341 -32.58 -39.42 8.66
CA ASP A 341 -32.45 -40.55 7.74
C ASP A 341 -30.98 -40.86 7.39
N CYS A 342 -30.06 -39.94 7.70
CA CYS A 342 -28.62 -40.12 7.65
C CYS A 342 -28.08 -40.65 8.99
N GLU A 343 -28.61 -41.81 9.40
CA GLU A 343 -28.51 -42.39 10.77
C GLU A 343 -27.08 -42.42 11.33
N GLU A 344 -26.07 -42.76 10.51
CA GLU A 344 -24.68 -42.85 10.98
C GLU A 344 -24.17 -41.49 11.50
N ASN A 345 -24.29 -40.44 10.67
CA ASN A 345 -23.81 -39.11 11.03
C ASN A 345 -24.74 -38.42 12.05
N SER A 346 -26.06 -38.65 11.98
CA SER A 346 -27.00 -38.15 12.98
C SER A 346 -26.70 -38.74 14.37
N ALA A 347 -26.45 -40.06 14.47
CA ALA A 347 -26.10 -40.71 15.72
C ALA A 347 -24.74 -40.24 16.27
N ILE A 348 -23.75 -40.03 15.40
CA ILE A 348 -22.43 -39.49 15.79
C ILE A 348 -22.58 -38.07 16.34
N GLY A 349 -23.25 -37.18 15.60
CA GLY A 349 -23.40 -35.78 15.99
C GLY A 349 -24.17 -35.63 17.31
N LYS A 350 -25.24 -36.41 17.52
CA LYS A 350 -25.98 -36.47 18.80
C LYS A 350 -25.10 -36.97 19.95
N ARG A 351 -24.35 -38.07 19.73
CA ARG A 351 -23.49 -38.66 20.76
C ARG A 351 -22.35 -37.74 21.18
N LEU A 352 -21.77 -36.99 20.24
CA LEU A 352 -20.63 -36.11 20.47
C LEU A 352 -21.04 -34.67 20.82
N GLY A 353 -22.33 -34.33 20.72
CA GLY A 353 -22.84 -33.00 21.03
C GLY A 353 -22.45 -31.95 19.98
N TYR A 354 -22.32 -32.36 18.71
CA TYR A 354 -21.89 -31.50 17.60
C TYR A 354 -23.01 -30.69 16.95
N PHE A 355 -24.26 -30.93 17.34
CA PHE A 355 -25.40 -30.17 16.86
C PHE A 355 -25.77 -29.03 17.81
N VAL A 356 -26.37 -27.99 17.26
CA VAL A 356 -27.01 -26.94 18.07
C VAL A 356 -28.15 -27.59 18.86
N HIS A 357 -28.27 -27.24 20.14
CA HIS A 357 -29.25 -27.80 21.05
C HIS A 357 -29.94 -26.69 21.84
N ASN A 358 -31.16 -26.94 22.31
CA ASN A 358 -31.86 -26.04 23.22
C ASN A 358 -31.48 -26.31 24.70
N PRO A 359 -31.99 -25.54 25.67
CA PRO A 359 -31.78 -25.79 27.10
C PRO A 359 -32.29 -27.16 27.60
N GLN A 360 -33.10 -27.87 26.83
CA GLN A 360 -33.60 -29.23 27.10
C GLN A 360 -32.77 -30.33 26.40
N ASN A 361 -31.64 -29.97 25.75
CA ASN A 361 -30.78 -30.84 24.94
C ASN A 361 -31.43 -31.44 23.68
N GLU A 362 -32.48 -30.81 23.17
CA GLU A 362 -33.11 -31.17 21.90
C GLU A 362 -32.39 -30.49 20.73
N THR A 363 -32.10 -31.22 19.66
CA THR A 363 -31.28 -30.75 18.51
C THR A 363 -32.07 -30.57 17.22
N ASN A 364 -33.40 -30.61 17.26
CA ASN A 364 -34.23 -30.62 16.05
C ASN A 364 -34.17 -29.27 15.31
N ALA A 365 -33.75 -29.32 14.05
CA ALA A 365 -33.73 -28.20 13.11
C ALA A 365 -34.67 -28.49 11.93
N VAL A 366 -35.36 -27.44 11.47
CA VAL A 366 -36.25 -27.47 10.31
C VAL A 366 -35.63 -26.58 9.24
N TRP A 367 -35.33 -27.18 8.10
CA TRP A 367 -34.79 -26.51 6.93
C TRP A 367 -35.57 -26.94 5.69
N TRP A 368 -35.33 -26.31 4.54
CA TRP A 368 -36.20 -26.42 3.36
C TRP A 368 -36.36 -27.86 2.83
N ASN A 369 -35.41 -28.77 3.13
CA ASN A 369 -35.43 -30.15 2.68
C ASN A 369 -35.96 -31.14 3.74
N SER A 370 -35.95 -30.79 5.04
CA SER A 370 -36.34 -31.70 6.12
C SER A 370 -36.85 -31.01 7.38
N ASP A 371 -37.88 -31.62 7.98
CA ASP A 371 -38.43 -31.25 9.29
C ASP A 371 -37.75 -31.96 10.48
N TYR A 372 -36.87 -32.92 10.17
CA TYR A 372 -36.19 -33.82 11.13
C TYR A 372 -34.67 -33.78 10.93
N GLY A 373 -34.11 -32.58 10.87
CA GLY A 373 -32.68 -32.34 10.68
C GLY A 373 -31.97 -31.87 11.94
N HIS A 374 -30.66 -31.73 11.84
CA HIS A 374 -29.81 -31.15 12.87
C HIS A 374 -28.82 -30.16 12.26
N GLN A 375 -28.73 -28.95 12.81
CA GLN A 375 -27.75 -27.94 12.39
C GLN A 375 -26.43 -28.17 13.14
N ILE A 376 -25.31 -28.12 12.40
CA ILE A 376 -23.97 -28.17 13.00
C ILE A 376 -23.73 -26.94 13.87
N ASP A 377 -23.17 -27.15 15.07
CA ASP A 377 -22.77 -26.07 15.97
C ASP A 377 -21.32 -25.66 15.70
N PHE A 378 -21.12 -24.76 14.73
CA PHE A 378 -19.78 -24.29 14.34
C PHE A 378 -19.06 -23.52 15.46
N THR A 379 -19.76 -23.08 16.51
CA THR A 379 -19.12 -22.48 17.69
C THR A 379 -18.29 -23.49 18.48
N LYS A 380 -18.46 -24.79 18.20
CA LYS A 380 -17.62 -25.88 18.72
C LYS A 380 -16.57 -26.26 17.68
N PRO A 381 -15.27 -26.01 17.93
CA PRO A 381 -14.21 -26.36 16.97
C PRO A 381 -14.21 -27.84 16.56
N ALA A 382 -14.56 -28.76 17.48
CA ALA A 382 -14.64 -30.18 17.15
C ALA A 382 -15.78 -30.53 16.19
N ALA A 383 -16.90 -29.82 16.25
CA ALA A 383 -18.02 -30.00 15.32
C ALA A 383 -17.69 -29.41 13.95
N ALA A 384 -17.11 -28.20 13.93
CA ALA A 384 -16.59 -27.56 12.72
C ALA A 384 -15.58 -28.44 12.00
N GLN A 385 -14.62 -29.03 12.72
CA GLN A 385 -13.63 -29.96 12.16
C GLN A 385 -14.29 -31.23 11.62
N TRP A 386 -15.22 -31.84 12.37
CA TRP A 386 -15.92 -33.06 11.93
C TRP A 386 -16.71 -32.89 10.62
N TRP A 387 -17.28 -31.70 10.41
CA TRP A 387 -17.91 -31.34 9.15
C TRP A 387 -16.86 -31.03 8.07
N SER A 388 -15.81 -30.26 8.41
CA SER A 388 -14.78 -29.83 7.47
C SER A 388 -13.97 -31.00 6.90
N ASP A 389 -13.63 -32.00 7.73
CA ASP A 389 -12.89 -33.19 7.30
C ASP A 389 -13.59 -33.94 6.17
N ARG A 390 -14.93 -33.97 6.21
CA ARG A 390 -15.74 -34.65 5.20
C ARG A 390 -15.84 -33.82 3.91
N VAL A 391 -16.01 -32.50 3.99
CA VAL A 391 -15.94 -31.60 2.82
C VAL A 391 -14.55 -31.67 2.18
N LYS A 392 -13.49 -31.62 2.99
CA LYS A 392 -12.10 -31.69 2.54
C LYS A 392 -11.79 -33.02 1.87
N SER A 393 -12.34 -34.12 2.38
CA SER A 393 -12.25 -35.42 1.71
C SER A 393 -12.86 -35.37 0.31
N ILE A 394 -14.00 -34.70 0.09
CA ILE A 394 -14.57 -34.53 -1.26
C ILE A 394 -13.59 -33.72 -2.14
N GLN A 395 -13.09 -32.59 -1.63
CA GLN A 395 -12.14 -31.74 -2.36
C GLN A 395 -10.91 -32.53 -2.83
N GLU A 396 -10.28 -33.26 -1.92
CA GLU A 396 -9.02 -33.98 -2.17
C GLU A 396 -9.22 -35.27 -2.98
N THR A 397 -10.31 -36.00 -2.74
CA THR A 397 -10.50 -37.34 -3.35
C THR A 397 -11.27 -37.32 -4.65
N ILE A 398 -12.05 -36.26 -4.92
CA ILE A 398 -12.81 -36.08 -6.16
C ILE A 398 -12.19 -34.95 -7.03
N GLY A 399 -11.40 -34.05 -6.44
CA GLY A 399 -10.79 -32.93 -7.16
C GLY A 399 -11.74 -31.77 -7.42
N MET A 400 -12.69 -31.49 -6.52
CA MET A 400 -13.54 -30.31 -6.63
C MET A 400 -12.72 -29.03 -6.48
N ASP A 401 -12.96 -28.02 -7.33
CA ASP A 401 -12.23 -26.76 -7.32
C ASP A 401 -12.77 -25.79 -6.28
N SER A 402 -14.08 -25.83 -6.04
CA SER A 402 -14.77 -24.90 -5.14
C SER A 402 -16.07 -25.45 -4.56
N PHE A 403 -16.70 -24.65 -3.68
CA PHE A 403 -17.94 -25.01 -3.01
C PHE A 403 -18.88 -23.81 -2.90
N LYS A 404 -20.18 -24.11 -3.05
CA LYS A 404 -21.29 -23.22 -2.74
C LYS A 404 -21.81 -23.52 -1.35
N PHE A 405 -21.45 -22.68 -0.37
CA PHE A 405 -21.85 -22.85 1.02
C PHE A 405 -23.19 -22.16 1.29
N ASP A 406 -24.23 -22.98 1.39
CA ASP A 406 -25.62 -22.54 1.56
C ASP A 406 -26.04 -22.55 3.04
N ALA A 407 -27.10 -21.79 3.35
CA ALA A 407 -27.58 -21.51 4.71
C ALA A 407 -26.57 -20.74 5.60
N GLY A 408 -26.49 -21.09 6.89
CA GLY A 408 -25.63 -20.42 7.89
C GLY A 408 -26.36 -19.49 8.87
N GLU A 409 -27.66 -19.30 8.70
CA GLU A 409 -28.54 -18.51 9.57
C GLU A 409 -28.82 -19.21 10.92
N VAL A 410 -29.23 -18.45 11.93
CA VAL A 410 -29.35 -18.97 13.32
C VAL A 410 -30.74 -19.53 13.67
N ASP A 411 -31.76 -19.32 12.84
CA ASP A 411 -33.17 -19.62 13.12
C ASP A 411 -33.69 -20.92 12.47
N TYR A 412 -32.81 -21.86 12.12
CA TYR A 412 -33.20 -23.21 11.67
C TYR A 412 -33.61 -24.13 12.82
N VAL A 413 -33.08 -23.91 14.03
CA VAL A 413 -33.44 -24.70 15.21
C VAL A 413 -34.82 -24.27 15.70
N ASN A 414 -35.70 -25.21 16.03
CA ASN A 414 -37.09 -24.91 16.46
C ASN A 414 -37.20 -24.26 17.85
N GLN A 415 -36.06 -23.85 18.42
CA GLN A 415 -35.83 -23.59 19.82
C GLN A 415 -34.66 -22.58 19.91
N PRO A 416 -34.54 -21.78 20.99
CA PRO A 416 -33.33 -20.97 21.16
C PRO A 416 -32.11 -21.89 21.33
N GLY A 417 -31.13 -21.72 20.46
CA GLY A 417 -29.87 -22.46 20.51
C GLY A 417 -29.03 -22.08 21.72
N VAL A 418 -28.36 -23.07 22.31
CA VAL A 418 -27.34 -22.91 23.34
C VAL A 418 -25.98 -23.10 22.69
N TYR A 419 -25.19 -22.02 22.69
CA TYR A 419 -23.85 -21.97 22.10
C TYR A 419 -22.78 -21.84 23.20
N ALA A 420 -21.51 -21.85 22.79
CA ALA A 420 -20.38 -21.78 23.72
C ALA A 420 -20.31 -20.48 24.54
N ASP A 421 -20.63 -19.33 23.94
CA ASP A 421 -20.64 -18.02 24.59
C ASP A 421 -22.01 -17.34 24.46
N ALA A 422 -22.66 -17.09 25.60
CA ALA A 422 -23.99 -16.48 25.64
C ALA A 422 -24.00 -15.00 25.21
N GLU A 423 -22.88 -14.28 25.37
CA GLU A 423 -22.81 -12.83 25.11
C GLU A 423 -22.71 -12.53 23.61
N SER A 424 -21.97 -13.31 22.83
CA SER A 424 -21.87 -13.17 21.36
C SER A 424 -22.96 -13.93 20.58
N SER A 425 -23.78 -14.72 21.27
CA SER A 425 -24.87 -15.49 20.67
C SER A 425 -26.11 -14.65 20.33
N PRO A 426 -26.87 -15.02 19.28
CA PRO A 426 -26.71 -16.23 18.47
C PRO A 426 -25.83 -16.06 17.21
N ASN A 427 -25.53 -14.83 16.79
CA ASN A 427 -24.78 -14.56 15.54
C ASN A 427 -23.37 -15.15 15.52
N ALA A 428 -22.79 -15.49 16.69
CA ALA A 428 -21.56 -16.27 16.80
C ALA A 428 -21.59 -17.56 15.95
N LEU A 429 -22.75 -18.21 15.78
CA LEU A 429 -22.87 -19.37 14.90
C LEU A 429 -22.56 -19.03 13.45
N THR A 430 -23.15 -17.95 12.91
CA THR A 430 -22.90 -17.51 11.52
C THR A 430 -21.47 -17.05 11.36
N HIS A 431 -20.90 -16.33 12.34
CA HIS A 431 -19.51 -15.92 12.32
C HIS A 431 -18.55 -17.12 12.25
N SER A 432 -18.74 -18.12 13.12
CA SER A 432 -17.92 -19.35 13.08
C SER A 432 -18.18 -20.19 11.83
N TYR A 433 -19.37 -20.10 11.21
CA TYR A 433 -19.65 -20.77 9.95
C TYR A 433 -18.82 -20.20 8.80
N ILE A 434 -18.83 -18.88 8.60
CA ILE A 434 -17.98 -18.25 7.57
C ILE A 434 -16.49 -18.52 7.86
N GLU A 435 -16.03 -18.38 9.10
CA GLU A 435 -14.65 -18.71 9.51
C GLU A 435 -14.27 -20.17 9.18
N THR A 436 -15.22 -21.09 9.28
CA THR A 436 -15.00 -22.48 8.85
C THR A 436 -14.92 -22.59 7.33
N CYS A 437 -15.76 -21.87 6.58
CA CYS A 437 -15.82 -21.96 5.12
C CYS A 437 -14.58 -21.40 4.41
N VAL A 438 -13.95 -20.33 4.93
CA VAL A 438 -12.84 -19.66 4.23
C VAL A 438 -11.62 -20.55 3.97
N GLN A 439 -11.48 -21.67 4.68
CA GLN A 439 -10.37 -22.60 4.52
C GLN A 439 -10.39 -23.39 3.19
N PHE A 440 -11.49 -23.33 2.43
CA PHE A 440 -11.69 -24.16 1.23
C PHE A 440 -11.24 -23.50 -0.09
N GLY A 441 -10.54 -22.36 -0.03
CA GLY A 441 -9.89 -21.71 -1.16
C GLY A 441 -10.55 -20.40 -1.59
N ASP A 442 -10.05 -19.83 -2.70
CA ASP A 442 -10.42 -18.48 -3.15
C ASP A 442 -11.61 -18.46 -4.13
N PHE A 443 -12.13 -19.64 -4.50
CA PHE A 443 -13.24 -19.81 -5.43
C PHE A 443 -14.57 -20.13 -4.73
N ILE A 444 -14.64 -20.00 -3.41
CA ILE A 444 -15.85 -20.32 -2.65
C ILE A 444 -16.84 -19.16 -2.66
N GLU A 445 -18.11 -19.50 -2.45
CA GLU A 445 -19.17 -18.55 -2.15
C GLU A 445 -19.90 -18.93 -0.87
N VAL A 446 -20.41 -17.94 -0.13
CA VAL A 446 -21.12 -18.15 1.14
C VAL A 446 -22.39 -17.30 1.17
N ARG A 447 -23.52 -17.90 1.56
CA ARG A 447 -24.83 -17.22 1.61
C ARG A 447 -24.99 -16.22 2.76
N SER A 448 -24.52 -16.59 3.95
CA SER A 448 -24.77 -15.82 5.18
C SER A 448 -23.46 -15.41 5.84
N SER A 449 -23.41 -14.18 6.36
CA SER A 449 -22.21 -13.66 7.01
C SER A 449 -22.52 -12.67 8.13
N PHE A 450 -21.66 -12.68 9.15
CA PHE A 450 -21.65 -11.72 10.24
C PHE A 450 -20.20 -11.53 10.68
N ARG A 451 -19.69 -10.29 10.66
CA ARG A 451 -18.26 -9.99 10.88
C ARG A 451 -17.33 -10.74 9.94
N GLY A 452 -17.73 -10.89 8.67
CA GLY A 452 -16.96 -11.60 7.66
C GLY A 452 -16.33 -10.72 6.58
N GLN A 453 -16.35 -9.39 6.73
CA GLN A 453 -15.88 -8.42 5.73
C GLN A 453 -14.41 -8.65 5.35
N THR A 454 -13.56 -8.98 6.32
CA THR A 454 -12.12 -9.10 6.14
C THR A 454 -11.70 -10.33 5.34
N TYR A 455 -12.55 -11.37 5.24
CA TYR A 455 -12.18 -12.65 4.66
C TYR A 455 -12.01 -12.65 3.13
N GLY A 456 -12.54 -11.65 2.44
CA GLY A 456 -12.34 -11.52 1.00
C GLY A 456 -12.99 -12.61 0.15
N LYS A 457 -14.08 -13.22 0.62
CA LYS A 457 -14.81 -14.28 -0.10
C LYS A 457 -16.13 -13.75 -0.65
N PHE A 458 -16.62 -14.37 -1.73
CA PHE A 458 -17.90 -13.99 -2.29
C PHE A 458 -19.03 -14.22 -1.30
N ILE A 459 -19.72 -13.14 -0.94
CA ILE A 459 -20.98 -13.18 -0.21
C ILE A 459 -22.11 -13.15 -1.21
N ARG A 460 -22.81 -14.27 -1.33
CA ARG A 460 -23.92 -14.42 -2.28
C ARG A 460 -25.15 -13.69 -1.76
N MET A 461 -25.82 -12.95 -2.65
CA MET A 461 -27.16 -12.43 -2.35
C MET A 461 -28.16 -13.58 -2.11
N LEU A 462 -29.17 -13.32 -1.29
CA LEU A 462 -30.25 -14.29 -1.08
C LEU A 462 -31.02 -14.56 -2.37
N ASP A 463 -31.64 -15.75 -2.42
CA ASP A 463 -32.38 -16.27 -3.57
C ASP A 463 -33.46 -15.27 -4.02
N LYS A 464 -33.22 -14.59 -5.13
CA LYS A 464 -34.12 -13.65 -5.79
C LYS A 464 -35.17 -14.41 -6.61
N ASP A 465 -36.38 -13.89 -6.59
CA ASP A 465 -37.49 -14.42 -7.36
C ASP A 465 -37.43 -13.92 -8.81
N SER A 466 -37.97 -14.70 -9.75
CA SER A 466 -37.98 -14.39 -11.18
C SER A 466 -39.01 -13.29 -11.54
N VAL A 467 -38.88 -12.12 -10.90
CA VAL A 467 -39.77 -10.95 -11.01
C VAL A 467 -38.98 -9.63 -11.09
N TRP A 468 -39.62 -8.53 -11.48
CA TRP A 468 -38.95 -7.24 -11.73
C TRP A 468 -38.78 -6.34 -10.50
N GLY A 469 -39.71 -6.38 -9.53
CA GLY A 469 -39.85 -5.33 -8.50
C GLY A 469 -38.90 -5.42 -7.30
N LEU A 470 -39.10 -4.50 -6.32
CA LEU A 470 -38.39 -4.46 -5.04
C LEU A 470 -38.78 -5.60 -4.08
N GLU A 471 -39.86 -6.30 -4.39
CA GLU A 471 -40.35 -7.52 -3.75
C GLU A 471 -39.46 -8.71 -4.18
N ASN A 472 -38.17 -8.69 -3.82
CA ASN A 472 -37.19 -9.74 -4.09
C ASN A 472 -36.90 -10.05 -5.58
N GLY A 473 -37.10 -9.07 -6.47
CA GLY A 473 -36.82 -9.18 -7.91
C GLY A 473 -35.62 -8.35 -8.39
N LEU A 474 -35.57 -8.06 -9.70
CA LEU A 474 -34.49 -7.33 -10.37
C LEU A 474 -34.19 -5.95 -9.75
N ALA A 475 -35.20 -5.14 -9.42
CA ALA A 475 -34.96 -3.85 -8.78
C ALA A 475 -34.32 -4.02 -7.39
N SER A 476 -34.75 -5.04 -6.62
CA SER A 476 -34.16 -5.31 -5.30
C SER A 476 -32.70 -5.76 -5.39
N LEU A 477 -32.27 -6.35 -6.52
CA LEU A 477 -30.88 -6.75 -6.76
C LEU A 477 -29.92 -5.56 -6.64
N ILE A 478 -30.28 -4.42 -7.24
CA ILE A 478 -29.49 -3.19 -7.20
C ILE A 478 -29.43 -2.65 -5.77
N THR A 479 -30.58 -2.49 -5.11
CA THR A 479 -30.60 -1.98 -3.72
C THR A 479 -29.88 -2.90 -2.73
N THR A 480 -29.86 -4.23 -2.97
CA THR A 480 -29.07 -5.18 -2.17
C THR A 480 -27.57 -5.00 -2.43
N LEU A 481 -27.15 -4.77 -3.68
CA LEU A 481 -25.75 -4.46 -4.01
C LEU A 481 -25.25 -3.24 -3.23
N LEU A 482 -26.01 -2.15 -3.26
CA LEU A 482 -25.69 -0.90 -2.55
C LEU A 482 -25.59 -1.12 -1.04
N GLN A 483 -26.55 -1.89 -0.48
CA GLN A 483 -26.58 -2.20 0.95
C GLN A 483 -25.38 -3.05 1.40
N LEU A 484 -25.01 -4.09 0.65
CA LEU A 484 -23.85 -4.93 0.99
C LEU A 484 -22.54 -4.14 0.93
N ASN A 485 -22.37 -3.31 -0.10
CA ASN A 485 -21.19 -2.43 -0.22
C ASN A 485 -21.09 -1.48 0.96
N MET A 486 -22.19 -0.82 1.37
CA MET A 486 -22.16 0.08 2.54
C MET A 486 -22.01 -0.63 3.89
N ASN A 487 -22.19 -1.95 3.95
CA ASN A 487 -21.89 -2.75 5.14
C ASN A 487 -20.46 -3.31 5.16
N GLY A 488 -19.64 -3.00 4.15
CA GLY A 488 -18.27 -3.50 3.99
C GLY A 488 -18.18 -4.90 3.37
N TYR A 489 -19.29 -5.49 2.93
CA TYR A 489 -19.29 -6.75 2.16
C TYR A 489 -19.20 -6.44 0.67
N VAL A 490 -18.01 -6.05 0.24
CA VAL A 490 -17.77 -5.54 -1.12
C VAL A 490 -17.53 -6.64 -2.16
N MET A 491 -17.18 -7.85 -1.70
CA MET A 491 -17.06 -9.06 -2.52
C MET A 491 -18.44 -9.68 -2.74
N VAL A 492 -19.30 -8.98 -3.48
CA VAL A 492 -20.70 -9.40 -3.68
C VAL A 492 -20.81 -10.37 -4.84
N LEU A 493 -21.41 -11.54 -4.61
CA LEU A 493 -21.89 -12.40 -5.68
C LEU A 493 -23.39 -12.13 -5.90
N PRO A 494 -23.77 -11.47 -7.00
CA PRO A 494 -25.18 -11.21 -7.32
C PRO A 494 -25.93 -12.53 -7.46
N ASP A 495 -27.21 -12.54 -7.09
CA ASP A 495 -28.00 -13.77 -7.26
C ASP A 495 -28.19 -14.11 -8.75
N MET A 496 -28.44 -15.40 -8.98
CA MET A 496 -28.43 -16.03 -10.30
C MET A 496 -29.32 -15.30 -11.31
N ILE A 497 -28.80 -15.11 -12.52
CA ILE A 497 -29.46 -14.45 -13.65
C ILE A 497 -30.75 -15.20 -14.00
N GLY A 498 -31.88 -14.48 -13.86
CA GLY A 498 -33.23 -15.01 -14.03
C GLY A 498 -33.90 -15.49 -12.74
N GLY A 499 -33.21 -15.44 -11.60
CA GLY A 499 -33.72 -15.81 -10.28
C GLY A 499 -33.82 -17.32 -10.04
N ASN A 500 -34.53 -17.71 -8.98
CA ASN A 500 -34.61 -19.10 -8.50
C ASN A 500 -35.69 -19.99 -9.21
N GLY A 501 -36.67 -19.37 -9.88
CA GLY A 501 -37.77 -20.06 -10.57
C GLY A 501 -38.78 -20.79 -9.68
N TYR A 502 -38.90 -20.46 -8.38
CA TYR A 502 -39.80 -21.16 -7.44
C TYR A 502 -41.28 -20.96 -7.76
N GLN A 503 -41.65 -19.74 -8.15
CA GLN A 503 -43.06 -19.37 -8.37
C GLN A 503 -43.41 -19.31 -9.86
N VAL A 504 -42.57 -18.62 -10.64
CA VAL A 504 -42.75 -18.37 -12.06
C VAL A 504 -41.39 -18.45 -12.76
N GLN A 505 -41.39 -18.82 -14.04
CA GLN A 505 -40.18 -18.73 -14.86
C GLN A 505 -39.96 -17.29 -15.32
N PRO A 506 -38.71 -16.82 -15.48
CA PRO A 506 -38.45 -15.49 -15.99
C PRO A 506 -38.88 -15.39 -17.46
N THR A 507 -39.25 -14.19 -17.89
CA THR A 507 -39.49 -13.89 -19.31
C THR A 507 -38.15 -13.67 -20.04
N ALA A 508 -38.17 -13.78 -21.37
CA ALA A 508 -37.02 -13.45 -22.22
C ALA A 508 -36.46 -12.03 -21.95
N ASP A 509 -37.35 -11.04 -21.78
CA ASP A 509 -36.97 -9.66 -21.44
C ASP A 509 -36.30 -9.59 -20.07
N LEU A 510 -36.85 -10.27 -19.06
CA LEU A 510 -36.28 -10.27 -17.71
C LEU A 510 -34.87 -10.90 -17.70
N ILE A 511 -34.62 -11.99 -18.44
CA ILE A 511 -33.28 -12.59 -18.55
C ILE A 511 -32.28 -11.57 -19.10
N VAL A 512 -32.62 -10.91 -20.22
CA VAL A 512 -31.74 -9.91 -20.84
C VAL A 512 -31.44 -8.77 -19.88
N ARG A 513 -32.45 -8.21 -19.21
CA ARG A 513 -32.25 -7.08 -18.29
C ARG A 513 -31.47 -7.48 -17.04
N TRP A 514 -31.65 -8.70 -16.55
CA TRP A 514 -30.88 -9.21 -15.42
C TRP A 514 -29.42 -9.44 -15.79
N THR A 515 -29.13 -9.99 -16.97
CA THR A 515 -27.76 -10.11 -17.47
C THR A 515 -27.09 -8.74 -17.61
N GLN A 516 -27.79 -7.76 -18.18
CA GLN A 516 -27.29 -6.39 -18.31
C GLN A 516 -27.00 -5.76 -16.95
N ALA A 517 -27.87 -5.97 -15.95
CA ALA A 517 -27.66 -5.48 -14.59
C ALA A 517 -26.40 -6.08 -13.95
N ASN A 518 -26.11 -7.37 -14.17
CA ASN A 518 -24.97 -8.06 -13.59
C ASN A 518 -23.64 -7.81 -14.32
N THR A 519 -23.65 -7.23 -15.52
CA THR A 519 -22.46 -7.14 -16.40
C THR A 519 -21.27 -6.44 -15.75
N PHE A 520 -21.51 -5.45 -14.88
CA PHE A 520 -20.47 -4.70 -14.16
C PHE A 520 -20.49 -4.93 -12.65
N MET A 521 -21.20 -5.96 -12.20
CA MET A 521 -21.14 -6.45 -10.83
C MET A 521 -19.98 -7.46 -10.70
N PRO A 522 -19.59 -7.88 -9.49
CA PRO A 522 -18.33 -8.60 -9.29
C PRO A 522 -18.26 -10.03 -9.86
N ALA A 523 -19.39 -10.62 -10.26
CA ALA A 523 -19.45 -11.94 -10.87
C ALA A 523 -20.79 -12.15 -11.60
N MET A 524 -20.81 -13.13 -12.51
CA MET A 524 -22.03 -13.58 -13.21
C MET A 524 -22.34 -15.05 -12.89
N GLN A 525 -23.50 -15.31 -12.29
CA GLN A 525 -24.01 -16.67 -12.07
C GLN A 525 -25.32 -16.86 -12.85
N PHE A 526 -25.44 -17.93 -13.62
CA PHE A 526 -26.61 -18.23 -14.46
C PHE A 526 -27.41 -19.40 -13.89
N SER A 527 -28.70 -19.16 -13.63
CA SER A 527 -29.67 -20.23 -13.34
C SER A 527 -30.40 -20.65 -14.61
N PHE A 528 -30.79 -19.71 -15.47
CA PHE A 528 -31.47 -19.96 -16.73
C PHE A 528 -30.54 -19.79 -17.93
N LEU A 529 -30.73 -20.65 -18.95
CA LEU A 529 -29.92 -20.62 -20.17
C LEU A 529 -30.59 -19.76 -21.24
N PRO A 530 -29.86 -18.86 -21.93
CA PRO A 530 -30.45 -17.91 -22.86
C PRO A 530 -31.09 -18.57 -24.09
N TRP A 531 -30.54 -19.69 -24.56
CA TRP A 531 -31.06 -20.42 -25.73
C TRP A 531 -32.36 -21.21 -25.46
N ASP A 532 -32.79 -21.36 -24.21
CA ASP A 532 -34.07 -21.98 -23.88
C ASP A 532 -35.27 -21.04 -24.20
N TYR A 533 -35.02 -19.79 -24.65
CA TYR A 533 -36.02 -18.73 -24.87
C TYR A 533 -36.12 -18.22 -26.34
N ILE A 534 -35.46 -18.89 -27.30
CA ILE A 534 -35.29 -18.40 -28.70
C ILE A 534 -36.62 -18.20 -29.44
N ASP A 535 -37.67 -18.96 -29.10
CA ASP A 535 -38.96 -18.89 -29.78
C ASP A 535 -39.92 -17.81 -29.22
N ASP A 536 -39.53 -17.10 -28.15
CA ASP A 536 -40.45 -16.26 -27.37
C ASP A 536 -40.47 -14.77 -27.76
N VAL A 537 -39.52 -14.26 -28.56
CA VAL A 537 -39.38 -12.82 -28.90
C VAL A 537 -38.79 -12.56 -30.29
N GLU A 538 -38.90 -11.32 -30.79
CA GLU A 538 -38.40 -10.90 -32.12
C GLU A 538 -36.90 -10.52 -32.16
N TYR A 539 -36.17 -10.62 -31.04
CA TYR A 539 -34.76 -10.19 -30.92
C TYR A 539 -33.84 -11.30 -30.41
N ASP A 540 -32.55 -11.17 -30.72
CA ASP A 540 -31.52 -12.19 -30.46
C ASP A 540 -31.09 -12.22 -28.98
N ILE A 541 -31.84 -12.97 -28.15
CA ILE A 541 -31.55 -13.13 -26.71
C ILE A 541 -30.15 -13.68 -26.50
N GLU A 542 -29.80 -14.77 -27.19
CA GLU A 542 -28.53 -15.47 -27.01
C GLU A 542 -27.36 -14.57 -27.37
N GLY A 543 -27.44 -13.85 -28.49
CA GLY A 543 -26.43 -12.88 -28.89
C GLY A 543 -26.27 -11.72 -27.90
N ILE A 544 -27.38 -11.20 -27.34
CA ILE A 544 -27.32 -10.12 -26.34
C ILE A 544 -26.68 -10.61 -25.04
N VAL A 545 -27.11 -11.77 -24.54
CA VAL A 545 -26.58 -12.35 -23.29
C VAL A 545 -25.10 -12.68 -23.44
N LYS A 546 -24.71 -13.28 -24.58
CA LYS A 546 -23.30 -13.54 -24.87
C LYS A 546 -22.48 -12.26 -24.92
N LYS A 547 -22.96 -11.21 -25.59
CA LYS A 547 -22.29 -9.91 -25.63
C LYS A 547 -22.07 -9.35 -24.21
N CYS A 548 -23.05 -9.48 -23.32
CA CYS A 548 -22.92 -9.00 -21.94
C CYS A 548 -21.92 -9.84 -21.14
N ALA A 549 -21.90 -11.16 -21.31
CA ALA A 549 -20.91 -12.02 -20.67
C ALA A 549 -19.48 -11.73 -21.17
N ASP A 550 -19.30 -11.54 -22.48
CA ASP A 550 -18.01 -11.17 -23.07
C ASP A 550 -17.56 -9.78 -22.56
N LEU A 551 -18.50 -8.82 -22.42
CA LEU A 551 -18.23 -7.48 -21.87
C LEU A 551 -17.85 -7.54 -20.39
N HIS A 552 -18.47 -8.42 -19.60
CA HIS A 552 -18.08 -8.64 -18.22
C HIS A 552 -16.64 -9.15 -18.12
N THR A 553 -16.25 -10.12 -18.95
CA THR A 553 -14.87 -10.59 -19.04
C THR A 553 -13.90 -9.47 -19.46
N GLU A 554 -14.30 -8.61 -20.39
CA GLU A 554 -13.52 -7.43 -20.80
C GLU A 554 -13.31 -6.44 -19.65
N PHE A 555 -14.32 -6.24 -18.79
CA PHE A 555 -14.28 -5.33 -17.65
C PHE A 555 -13.82 -5.99 -16.34
N ALA A 556 -13.56 -7.29 -16.31
CA ALA A 556 -13.06 -8.01 -15.14
C ALA A 556 -11.78 -7.39 -14.55
N PRO A 557 -10.80 -6.89 -15.34
CA PRO A 557 -9.66 -6.17 -14.79
C PRO A 557 -10.04 -4.90 -14.01
N LEU A 558 -11.08 -4.18 -14.43
CA LEU A 558 -11.58 -3.01 -13.70
C LEU A 558 -12.30 -3.41 -12.41
N ILE A 559 -13.04 -4.53 -12.44
CA ILE A 559 -13.65 -5.12 -11.25
C ILE A 559 -12.58 -5.55 -10.25
N ILE A 560 -11.53 -6.25 -10.70
CA ILE A 560 -10.39 -6.66 -9.87
C ILE A 560 -9.70 -5.42 -9.31
N ASN A 561 -9.47 -4.38 -10.11
CA ASN A 561 -8.87 -3.14 -9.61
C ASN A 561 -9.73 -2.48 -8.53
N ALA A 562 -11.06 -2.43 -8.70
CA ALA A 562 -11.96 -1.92 -7.66
C ALA A 562 -11.88 -2.78 -6.37
N MET A 563 -11.73 -4.11 -6.49
CA MET A 563 -11.49 -5.00 -5.35
C MET A 563 -10.13 -4.77 -4.68
N GLU A 564 -9.07 -4.52 -5.47
CA GLU A 564 -7.74 -4.18 -4.94
C GLU A 564 -7.80 -2.87 -4.15
N ARG A 565 -8.52 -1.86 -4.65
CA ARG A 565 -8.78 -0.61 -3.91
C ARG A 565 -9.59 -0.84 -2.65
N SER A 566 -10.52 -1.80 -2.65
CA SER A 566 -11.19 -2.20 -1.40
C SER A 566 -10.22 -2.73 -0.36
N ILE A 567 -9.20 -3.49 -0.77
CA ILE A 567 -8.20 -4.07 0.12
C ILE A 567 -7.23 -3.00 0.63
N SER A 568 -6.71 -2.14 -0.27
CA SER A 568 -5.69 -1.15 0.10
C SER A 568 -6.26 0.10 0.77
N GLU A 569 -7.43 0.56 0.35
CA GLU A 569 -8.01 1.85 0.75
C GLU A 569 -9.34 1.72 1.51
N GLY A 570 -9.97 0.54 1.51
CA GLY A 570 -11.28 0.34 2.15
C GLY A 570 -12.47 0.81 1.32
N TYR A 571 -12.28 1.05 0.01
CA TYR A 571 -13.32 1.55 -0.89
C TYR A 571 -14.33 0.44 -1.26
N PRO A 572 -15.61 0.74 -1.54
CA PRO A 572 -16.56 -0.22 -2.09
C PRO A 572 -16.26 -0.56 -3.56
N VAL A 573 -16.56 -1.80 -3.97
CA VAL A 573 -16.40 -2.25 -5.37
C VAL A 573 -17.50 -1.68 -6.26
N ASN A 574 -18.74 -1.74 -5.77
CA ASN A 574 -19.90 -1.15 -6.45
C ASN A 574 -20.62 -0.13 -5.56
N PRO A 575 -20.07 1.09 -5.41
CA PRO A 575 -20.69 2.11 -4.59
C PRO A 575 -22.02 2.63 -5.18
N PRO A 576 -22.86 3.25 -4.33
CA PRO A 576 -23.90 4.17 -4.79
C PRO A 576 -23.29 5.36 -5.55
N ILE A 577 -24.05 5.95 -6.48
CA ILE A 577 -23.53 7.03 -7.35
C ILE A 577 -23.11 8.31 -6.61
N TRP A 578 -23.62 8.54 -5.39
CA TRP A 578 -23.16 9.66 -4.53
C TRP A 578 -21.72 9.49 -4.04
N TRP A 579 -21.10 8.32 -4.23
CA TRP A 579 -19.69 8.12 -3.85
C TRP A 579 -18.72 9.02 -4.62
N VAL A 580 -19.10 9.43 -5.84
CA VAL A 580 -18.35 10.39 -6.66
C VAL A 580 -18.51 11.83 -6.14
N ASP A 581 -19.72 12.19 -5.69
CA ASP A 581 -20.01 13.47 -5.04
C ASP A 581 -20.89 13.25 -3.80
N PRO A 582 -20.30 13.11 -2.59
CA PRO A 582 -21.04 12.80 -1.37
C PRO A 582 -21.93 13.95 -0.89
N THR A 583 -21.88 15.11 -1.55
CA THR A 583 -22.68 16.30 -1.24
C THR A 583 -23.91 16.43 -2.14
N ASP A 584 -24.01 15.63 -3.19
CA ASP A 584 -25.11 15.66 -4.15
C ASP A 584 -26.39 15.04 -3.56
N THR A 585 -27.31 15.91 -3.15
CA THR A 585 -28.60 15.52 -2.54
C THR A 585 -29.51 14.70 -3.45
N VAL A 586 -29.36 14.77 -4.78
CA VAL A 586 -30.13 13.92 -5.70
C VAL A 586 -29.50 12.53 -5.72
N ALA A 587 -28.19 12.46 -5.94
CA ALA A 587 -27.43 11.21 -5.95
C ALA A 587 -27.62 10.40 -4.66
N LEU A 588 -27.68 11.08 -3.50
CA LEU A 588 -27.93 10.47 -2.19
C LEU A 588 -29.25 9.71 -2.09
N SER A 589 -30.22 9.98 -2.98
CA SER A 589 -31.54 9.36 -2.99
C SER A 589 -31.77 8.30 -4.08
N ILE A 590 -30.85 8.16 -5.03
CA ILE A 590 -30.96 7.22 -6.16
C ILE A 590 -30.80 5.78 -5.67
N ASP A 591 -31.72 4.91 -6.10
CA ASP A 591 -31.83 3.50 -5.67
C ASP A 591 -31.75 2.49 -6.82
N ASP A 592 -31.58 2.95 -8.05
CA ASP A 592 -31.63 2.13 -9.27
C ASP A 592 -30.45 2.35 -10.23
N GLU A 593 -29.37 2.96 -9.71
CA GLU A 593 -28.09 3.18 -10.39
C GLU A 593 -26.94 2.83 -9.43
N TYR A 594 -25.84 2.33 -9.97
CA TYR A 594 -24.65 1.96 -9.19
C TYR A 594 -23.37 2.27 -9.96
N LEU A 595 -22.25 2.35 -9.26
CA LEU A 595 -20.93 2.52 -9.87
C LEU A 595 -20.17 1.18 -9.92
N LEU A 596 -19.22 1.06 -10.84
CA LEU A 596 -18.09 0.15 -10.72
C LEU A 596 -16.84 0.99 -10.46
N GLY A 597 -16.26 0.84 -9.26
CA GLY A 597 -15.27 1.78 -8.74
C GLY A 597 -15.82 3.21 -8.71
N GLU A 598 -15.11 4.13 -9.34
CA GLU A 598 -15.54 5.52 -9.53
C GLU A 598 -15.68 5.90 -11.01
N GLU A 599 -15.50 4.92 -11.91
CA GLU A 599 -15.24 5.17 -13.33
C GLU A 599 -16.44 4.88 -14.24
N VAL A 600 -17.28 3.91 -13.85
CA VAL A 600 -18.41 3.45 -14.67
C VAL A 600 -19.69 3.59 -13.89
N LEU A 601 -20.62 4.39 -14.39
CA LEU A 601 -22.00 4.48 -13.90
C LEU A 601 -22.87 3.53 -14.71
N VAL A 602 -23.63 2.71 -13.99
CA VAL A 602 -24.52 1.70 -14.56
C VAL A 602 -25.95 2.00 -14.13
N ALA A 603 -26.83 2.14 -15.12
CA ALA A 603 -28.25 2.40 -14.92
C ALA A 603 -29.11 1.30 -15.55
N PRO A 604 -29.32 0.16 -14.86
CA PRO A 604 -30.07 -0.97 -15.42
C PRO A 604 -31.53 -0.63 -15.74
N VAL A 605 -32.09 -1.23 -16.79
CA VAL A 605 -33.53 -1.12 -17.07
C VAL A 605 -34.29 -2.11 -16.20
N ILE A 606 -35.06 -1.60 -15.25
CA ILE A 606 -35.78 -2.39 -14.22
C ILE A 606 -37.31 -2.42 -14.43
N VAL A 607 -37.79 -1.97 -15.58
CA VAL A 607 -39.23 -1.94 -15.92
C VAL A 607 -39.48 -2.79 -17.16
N GLU A 608 -40.44 -3.72 -17.05
CA GLU A 608 -40.81 -4.63 -18.14
C GLU A 608 -41.23 -3.88 -19.41
N GLY A 609 -40.68 -4.28 -20.56
CA GLY A 609 -40.97 -3.69 -21.87
C GLY A 609 -40.44 -2.27 -22.07
N ALA A 610 -39.70 -1.71 -21.10
CA ALA A 610 -39.07 -0.41 -21.26
C ALA A 610 -37.89 -0.52 -22.25
N VAL A 611 -37.85 0.42 -23.19
CA VAL A 611 -36.76 0.58 -24.15
C VAL A 611 -35.95 1.84 -23.88
N SER A 612 -36.26 2.57 -22.81
CA SER A 612 -35.50 3.72 -22.35
C SER A 612 -35.85 4.03 -20.89
N ARG A 613 -34.94 4.67 -20.16
CA ARG A 613 -35.20 5.17 -18.80
C ARG A 613 -34.53 6.53 -18.56
N ASP A 614 -34.99 7.20 -17.51
CA ASP A 614 -34.34 8.38 -16.95
C ASP A 614 -33.07 7.94 -16.22
N ILE A 615 -31.99 8.71 -16.37
CA ILE A 615 -30.67 8.42 -15.79
C ILE A 615 -30.11 9.69 -15.19
N TYR A 616 -29.70 9.65 -13.92
CA TYR A 616 -29.07 10.76 -13.24
C TYR A 616 -27.55 10.69 -13.37
N LEU A 617 -26.94 11.74 -13.92
CA LEU A 617 -25.48 11.85 -13.97
C LEU A 617 -25.01 12.81 -12.87
N PRO A 618 -24.25 12.32 -11.86
CA PRO A 618 -23.59 13.18 -10.89
C PRO A 618 -22.66 14.18 -11.59
N LYS A 619 -22.32 15.26 -10.89
CA LYS A 619 -21.43 16.29 -11.43
C LYS A 619 -20.13 15.67 -11.96
N GLY A 620 -19.86 15.89 -13.23
CA GLY A 620 -18.74 15.32 -13.96
C GLY A 620 -19.02 15.33 -15.44
N GLN A 621 -18.10 14.79 -16.22
CA GLN A 621 -18.34 14.53 -17.64
C GLN A 621 -18.47 13.02 -17.85
N TRP A 622 -19.50 12.62 -18.60
CA TRP A 622 -19.90 11.23 -18.76
C TRP A 622 -20.10 10.91 -20.24
N ARG A 623 -19.44 9.87 -20.74
CA ARG A 623 -19.58 9.26 -22.07
C ARG A 623 -20.54 8.09 -22.02
N ASP A 624 -21.55 8.08 -22.87
CA ASP A 624 -22.32 6.86 -23.10
C ASP A 624 -21.40 5.77 -23.72
N GLY A 625 -21.30 4.63 -23.06
CA GLY A 625 -20.53 3.48 -23.49
C GLY A 625 -21.09 2.77 -24.73
N ASN A 626 -22.31 3.09 -25.17
CA ASN A 626 -22.93 2.49 -26.34
C ASN A 626 -22.70 3.30 -27.63
N ASP A 627 -22.85 4.61 -27.58
CA ASP A 627 -22.77 5.48 -28.76
C ASP A 627 -21.67 6.56 -28.70
N GLY A 628 -21.02 6.72 -27.54
CA GLY A 628 -19.93 7.65 -27.33
C GLY A 628 -20.37 9.09 -27.06
N GLU A 629 -21.66 9.39 -26.94
CA GLU A 629 -22.15 10.75 -26.67
C GLU A 629 -21.67 11.24 -25.29
N VAL A 630 -21.27 12.51 -25.20
CA VAL A 630 -20.69 13.11 -23.99
C VAL A 630 -21.68 14.08 -23.36
N TYR A 631 -21.88 13.96 -22.06
CA TYR A 631 -22.76 14.77 -21.25
C TYR A 631 -21.93 15.54 -20.21
N GLU A 632 -22.05 16.87 -20.17
CA GLU A 632 -21.17 17.76 -19.38
C GLU A 632 -21.84 18.43 -18.16
N GLU A 633 -23.10 18.12 -17.84
CA GLU A 633 -23.83 18.75 -16.72
C GLU A 633 -24.71 17.73 -15.95
N MET A 634 -25.16 18.12 -14.74
CA MET A 634 -26.22 17.43 -13.99
C MET A 634 -27.49 17.34 -14.85
N LEU A 635 -27.71 16.18 -15.47
CA LEU A 635 -28.80 15.98 -16.42
C LEU A 635 -29.50 14.66 -16.11
N THR A 636 -30.83 14.72 -16.18
CA THR A 636 -31.64 13.51 -16.38
C THR A 636 -31.76 13.27 -17.87
N ILE A 637 -31.15 12.21 -18.38
CA ILE A 637 -31.18 11.85 -19.80
C ILE A 637 -32.05 10.63 -20.06
N LEU A 638 -32.64 10.56 -21.25
CA LEU A 638 -33.45 9.43 -21.70
C LEU A 638 -32.61 8.56 -22.64
N ALA A 639 -32.05 7.45 -22.16
CA ALA A 639 -31.20 6.54 -22.95
C ALA A 639 -31.79 5.13 -23.04
N LEU A 640 -31.45 4.38 -24.11
CA LEU A 640 -32.02 3.06 -24.43
C LEU A 640 -31.55 1.95 -23.47
N VAL A 641 -30.30 2.03 -23.03
CA VAL A 641 -29.62 1.29 -21.95
C VAL A 641 -28.37 2.11 -21.62
N GLY A 642 -28.23 2.66 -20.42
CA GLY A 642 -27.12 3.57 -20.11
C GLY A 642 -25.99 2.90 -19.35
N VAL A 643 -24.84 2.74 -19.99
CA VAL A 643 -23.55 2.62 -19.31
C VAL A 643 -22.86 3.93 -19.57
N PHE A 644 -22.52 4.69 -18.54
CA PHE A 644 -21.79 5.94 -18.72
C PHE A 644 -20.39 5.75 -18.16
N LEU A 645 -19.40 5.82 -19.04
CA LEU A 645 -18.00 5.93 -18.65
C LEU A 645 -17.80 7.39 -18.28
N ALA A 646 -17.16 7.75 -17.18
CA ALA A 646 -16.77 9.15 -17.01
C ALA A 646 -15.89 9.55 -18.20
N ASN A 647 -16.37 10.43 -19.09
CA ASN A 647 -15.49 11.04 -20.07
C ASN A 647 -14.82 12.16 -19.32
N SER A 648 -13.68 11.89 -18.69
CA SER A 648 -12.78 12.99 -18.40
C SER A 648 -12.60 13.80 -19.69
N ALA A 649 -12.95 15.09 -19.65
CA ALA A 649 -13.06 15.96 -20.80
C ALA A 649 -12.00 15.70 -21.87
N GLU A 650 -12.43 15.72 -23.15
CA GLU A 650 -11.54 16.06 -24.26
C GLU A 650 -11.07 17.50 -24.10
N SER A 651 -10.15 17.66 -23.16
CA SER A 651 -8.86 18.32 -23.31
C SER A 651 -7.94 18.02 -22.10
N ALA A 652 -8.39 17.25 -21.10
CA ALA A 652 -7.51 16.67 -20.08
C ALA A 652 -8.16 15.47 -19.34
N LYS A 653 -7.60 14.25 -19.38
CA LYS A 653 -7.98 13.17 -18.45
C LYS A 653 -7.48 13.53 -17.05
N VAL A 654 -8.36 13.70 -16.06
CA VAL A 654 -7.95 14.10 -14.71
C VAL A 654 -8.15 12.94 -13.74
N PHE A 655 -7.07 12.48 -13.12
CA PHE A 655 -7.09 11.58 -11.97
C PHE A 655 -6.95 12.43 -10.71
N SER A 656 -7.68 12.15 -9.64
CA SER A 656 -7.58 12.90 -8.38
C SER A 656 -7.41 11.96 -7.21
N SER A 657 -6.48 12.27 -6.31
CA SER A 657 -6.31 11.63 -5.00
C SER A 657 -7.04 12.39 -3.87
N GLY A 658 -7.80 13.43 -4.22
CA GLY A 658 -8.50 14.34 -3.30
C GLY A 658 -7.70 15.60 -2.95
N VAL A 659 -6.37 15.52 -2.92
CA VAL A 659 -5.45 16.66 -2.64
C VAL A 659 -4.50 16.92 -3.82
N VAL A 660 -4.14 15.87 -4.56
CA VAL A 660 -3.30 15.92 -5.75
C VAL A 660 -4.11 15.47 -6.96
N ASP A 661 -4.01 16.22 -8.05
CA ASP A 661 -4.66 15.93 -9.31
C ASP A 661 -3.61 15.68 -10.41
N LEU A 662 -3.87 14.75 -11.30
CA LEU A 662 -3.04 14.44 -12.46
C LEU A 662 -3.87 14.58 -13.74
N TYR A 663 -3.60 15.65 -14.48
CA TYR A 663 -4.26 16.00 -15.74
C TYR A 663 -3.49 15.41 -16.92
N PHE A 664 -4.17 14.95 -17.98
CA PHE A 664 -3.57 14.38 -19.20
C PHE A 664 -4.18 14.94 -20.47
N GLU A 665 -3.42 15.67 -21.27
CA GLU A 665 -3.87 16.19 -22.57
C GLU A 665 -3.26 15.38 -23.72
N GLU A 666 -4.04 15.09 -24.77
CA GLU A 666 -3.50 14.44 -25.96
C GLU A 666 -2.45 15.33 -26.64
N SER A 667 -1.33 14.72 -27.04
CA SER A 667 -0.24 15.37 -27.75
C SER A 667 0.14 14.54 -28.98
N PRO A 668 0.65 15.14 -30.07
CA PRO A 668 1.18 14.39 -31.21
C PRO A 668 2.26 13.36 -30.86
N ASP A 669 2.94 13.56 -29.73
CA ASP A 669 4.06 12.74 -29.29
C ASP A 669 3.70 11.73 -28.19
N GLY A 670 2.47 11.70 -27.66
CA GLY A 670 2.05 10.89 -26.50
C GLY A 670 0.90 11.58 -25.74
N TYR A 671 0.78 11.38 -24.42
CA TYR A 671 -0.12 12.20 -23.59
C TYR A 671 0.67 13.18 -22.75
N GLY A 672 0.51 14.49 -22.98
CA GLY A 672 1.00 15.50 -22.06
C GLY A 672 0.34 15.34 -20.70
N PHE A 673 1.04 15.63 -19.60
CA PHE A 673 0.43 15.59 -18.27
C PHE A 673 0.84 16.77 -17.37
N GLU A 674 -0.02 17.08 -16.40
CA GLU A 674 0.26 18.01 -15.30
C GLU A 674 -0.13 17.39 -13.96
N LEU A 675 0.82 17.32 -13.02
CA LEU A 675 0.56 16.99 -11.62
C LEU A 675 0.33 18.29 -10.86
N ARG A 676 -0.82 18.43 -10.21
CA ARG A 676 -1.19 19.60 -9.42
C ARG A 676 -1.49 19.22 -7.98
N ARG A 677 -1.14 20.09 -7.03
CA ARG A 677 -1.61 20.02 -5.65
C ARG A 677 -2.29 21.33 -5.32
N ASP A 678 -3.51 21.30 -4.78
CA ASP A 678 -4.31 22.51 -4.52
C ASP A 678 -4.43 23.45 -5.74
N ASN A 679 -4.60 22.87 -6.93
CA ASN A 679 -4.61 23.56 -8.24
C ASN A 679 -3.30 24.26 -8.65
N VAL A 680 -2.21 24.10 -7.91
CA VAL A 680 -0.87 24.58 -8.30
C VAL A 680 -0.16 23.48 -9.08
N VAL A 681 0.24 23.77 -10.32
CA VAL A 681 1.06 22.84 -11.13
C VAL A 681 2.41 22.64 -10.46
N LYS A 682 2.69 21.40 -10.07
CA LYS A 682 3.92 20.98 -9.42
C LYS A 682 4.89 20.30 -10.38
N MET A 683 4.38 19.60 -11.40
CA MET A 683 5.18 18.86 -12.37
C MET A 683 4.43 18.73 -13.70
N THR A 684 5.15 18.74 -14.81
CA THR A 684 4.56 18.51 -16.15
C THR A 684 5.44 17.59 -16.98
N GLY A 685 4.86 16.91 -17.96
CA GLY A 685 5.60 15.96 -18.78
C GLY A 685 4.79 15.36 -19.92
N ILE A 686 5.27 14.23 -20.46
CA ILE A 686 4.63 13.42 -21.49
C ILE A 686 4.70 11.96 -21.08
N PHE A 687 3.55 11.28 -21.01
CA PHE A 687 3.44 9.84 -20.83
C PHE A 687 3.36 9.09 -22.18
N GLY A 688 4.05 7.96 -22.26
CA GLY A 688 4.04 7.06 -23.41
C GLY A 688 4.52 7.74 -24.69
N LYS A 689 5.62 8.49 -24.62
CA LYS A 689 6.19 9.19 -25.77
C LYS A 689 6.45 8.20 -26.92
N GLY A 690 5.88 8.45 -28.09
CA GLY A 690 6.02 7.61 -29.29
C GLY A 690 5.15 6.33 -29.29
N VAL A 691 4.31 6.12 -28.28
CA VAL A 691 3.33 5.02 -28.25
C VAL A 691 2.09 5.43 -29.03
N ASP A 692 1.69 4.60 -30.00
CA ASP A 692 0.41 4.79 -30.72
C ASP A 692 -0.74 4.19 -29.91
N PHE A 693 -1.38 5.04 -29.11
CA PHE A 693 -2.53 4.68 -28.30
C PHE A 693 -3.82 4.46 -29.13
N THR A 694 -3.81 4.73 -30.44
CA THR A 694 -4.99 4.57 -31.31
C THR A 694 -5.09 3.18 -31.93
N ASN A 695 -4.07 2.35 -31.80
CA ASN A 695 -4.03 1.00 -32.34
C ASN A 695 -4.80 0.01 -31.43
N THR A 696 -5.90 -0.54 -31.93
CA THR A 696 -6.90 -1.34 -31.19
C THR A 696 -6.48 -2.78 -30.84
N SER A 697 -5.17 -3.07 -30.79
CA SER A 697 -4.62 -4.34 -30.26
C SER A 697 -3.29 -4.08 -29.56
N PRO A 698 -3.26 -3.28 -28.48
CA PRO A 698 -2.02 -3.08 -27.76
C PRO A 698 -1.71 -4.36 -26.98
N ASN A 699 -0.53 -4.95 -27.21
CA ASN A 699 0.03 -5.99 -26.34
C ASN A 699 0.46 -5.41 -24.97
N PHE A 700 -0.09 -4.26 -24.56
CA PHE A 700 0.28 -3.52 -23.37
C PHE A 700 -0.94 -2.91 -22.66
N ASN A 701 -0.82 -2.70 -21.35
CA ASN A 701 -1.79 -2.04 -20.48
C ASN A 701 -1.07 -0.98 -19.64
N VAL A 702 -1.75 0.13 -19.35
CA VAL A 702 -1.29 1.20 -18.45
C VAL A 702 -2.34 1.40 -17.37
N THR A 703 -1.94 1.23 -16.12
CA THR A 703 -2.83 1.43 -14.96
C THR A 703 -2.29 2.61 -14.14
N ILE A 704 -3.17 3.57 -13.85
CA ILE A 704 -2.87 4.71 -12.96
C ILE A 704 -3.72 4.54 -11.71
N MET A 705 -3.08 4.56 -10.53
CA MET A 705 -3.73 4.36 -9.24
C MET A 705 -3.44 5.55 -8.34
N SER A 706 -4.46 6.03 -7.65
CA SER A 706 -4.28 7.02 -6.58
C SER A 706 -3.50 6.39 -5.42
N VAL A 707 -2.61 7.17 -4.82
CA VAL A 707 -1.95 6.84 -3.55
C VAL A 707 -1.95 8.08 -2.67
N ASP A 708 -1.64 7.94 -1.39
CA ASP A 708 -1.51 9.08 -0.48
C ASP A 708 -0.51 10.11 -1.06
N ASP A 709 -0.95 11.36 -1.22
CA ASP A 709 -0.16 12.48 -1.78
C ASP A 709 0.36 12.27 -3.23
N GLY A 710 -0.22 11.38 -4.04
CA GLY A 710 0.23 11.18 -5.41
C GLY A 710 -0.46 10.08 -6.23
N PHE A 711 0.26 9.57 -7.23
CA PHE A 711 -0.20 8.51 -8.14
C PHE A 711 0.88 7.46 -8.42
N ARG A 712 0.47 6.21 -8.56
CA ARG A 712 1.28 5.09 -9.06
C ARG A 712 0.90 4.80 -10.51
N VAL A 713 1.87 4.71 -11.40
CA VAL A 713 1.68 4.41 -12.82
C VAL A 713 2.41 3.11 -13.17
N ASP A 714 1.65 2.12 -13.64
CA ASP A 714 2.12 0.78 -14.01
C ASP A 714 1.94 0.53 -15.51
N TRP A 715 3.03 0.24 -16.20
CA TRP A 715 3.04 -0.28 -17.57
C TRP A 715 3.24 -1.79 -17.54
N ARG A 716 2.41 -2.53 -18.26
CA ARG A 716 2.53 -3.99 -18.46
C ARG A 716 2.45 -4.32 -19.92
N SER A 717 3.34 -5.15 -20.45
CA SER A 717 3.25 -5.68 -21.80
C SER A 717 3.68 -7.14 -21.86
N SER A 718 2.94 -7.95 -22.62
CA SER A 718 3.34 -9.33 -22.95
C SER A 718 4.31 -9.40 -24.13
N ASP A 719 4.56 -8.28 -24.83
CA ASP A 719 5.58 -8.21 -25.89
C ASP A 719 6.93 -7.87 -25.24
N PRO A 720 7.92 -8.77 -25.27
CA PRO A 720 9.24 -8.52 -24.70
C PRO A 720 10.02 -7.43 -25.45
N ASN A 721 9.58 -6.99 -26.64
CA ASN A 721 10.19 -5.89 -27.38
C ASN A 721 9.47 -4.55 -27.18
N PHE A 722 8.39 -4.53 -26.38
CA PHE A 722 7.72 -3.28 -26.05
C PHE A 722 8.66 -2.37 -25.25
N GLN A 723 8.61 -1.08 -25.56
CA GLN A 723 9.32 -0.02 -24.85
C GLN A 723 8.31 1.05 -24.49
N THR A 724 8.39 1.55 -23.25
CA THR A 724 7.70 2.77 -22.84
C THR A 724 8.71 3.88 -22.60
N THR A 725 8.30 5.13 -22.78
CA THR A 725 9.12 6.33 -22.58
C THR A 725 8.26 7.42 -21.95
N ASP A 726 8.51 7.72 -20.68
CA ASP A 726 7.79 8.75 -19.93
C ASP A 726 8.75 9.91 -19.62
N CYS A 727 8.40 11.13 -20.02
CA CYS A 727 9.27 12.30 -19.94
C CYS A 727 8.74 13.37 -18.97
N LEU A 728 9.62 14.00 -18.21
CA LEU A 728 9.35 15.19 -17.40
C LEU A 728 9.99 16.41 -18.04
N ASN A 729 9.32 17.55 -17.97
CA ASN A 729 9.92 18.84 -18.32
C ASN A 729 10.81 19.33 -17.19
N LEU A 730 12.08 19.61 -17.52
CA LEU A 730 13.06 20.08 -16.54
C LEU A 730 13.08 21.60 -16.39
N GLN A 731 12.67 22.34 -17.42
CA GLN A 731 12.84 23.80 -17.46
C GLN A 731 11.57 24.61 -17.14
N SER A 732 11.73 25.54 -16.20
CA SER A 732 10.97 26.79 -16.05
C SER A 732 11.92 27.86 -15.50
N GLU A 733 11.61 29.15 -15.63
CA GLU A 733 12.47 30.24 -15.08
C GLU A 733 12.72 30.13 -13.56
N THR A 734 11.93 29.33 -12.84
CA THR A 734 11.94 29.24 -11.36
C THR A 734 11.91 27.79 -10.83
N LEU A 735 12.06 26.77 -11.70
CA LEU A 735 11.99 25.35 -11.32
C LEU A 735 13.38 24.72 -11.33
N HIS A 736 13.78 24.13 -10.21
CA HIS A 736 15.03 23.40 -10.04
C HIS A 736 14.77 21.95 -9.66
N TRP A 737 15.66 21.05 -10.06
CA TRP A 737 15.58 19.62 -9.78
C TRP A 737 16.77 19.13 -8.97
N TYR A 738 16.56 18.08 -8.17
CA TYR A 738 17.55 17.45 -7.28
C TYR A 738 17.37 15.92 -7.30
N GLY A 739 18.45 15.14 -7.09
CA GLY A 739 18.39 13.67 -7.16
C GLY A 739 19.03 13.08 -8.42
N GLY A 740 18.71 11.84 -8.77
CA GLY A 740 19.39 11.10 -9.85
C GLY A 740 20.72 10.45 -9.42
N PRO A 741 21.66 10.19 -10.36
CA PRO A 741 22.85 9.40 -10.08
C PRO A 741 24.02 10.26 -9.61
N GLU A 742 25.02 9.63 -8.99
CA GLU A 742 26.39 10.14 -8.97
C GLU A 742 26.99 10.09 -10.39
N ILE A 743 27.71 11.13 -10.82
CA ILE A 743 28.35 11.19 -12.14
C ILE A 743 29.63 12.03 -12.13
N TYR A 744 30.50 11.82 -13.13
CA TYR A 744 31.78 12.49 -13.32
C TYR A 744 31.68 14.03 -13.29
N GLU A 745 30.90 14.62 -14.20
CA GLU A 745 30.61 16.06 -14.21
C GLU A 745 29.32 16.34 -13.42
N GLN A 746 29.38 16.22 -12.08
CA GLN A 746 28.21 16.40 -11.22
C GLN A 746 27.74 17.86 -11.20
N LYS A 747 26.66 18.15 -11.92
CA LYS A 747 26.04 19.49 -11.92
C LYS A 747 25.01 19.63 -10.81
N TRP A 748 24.83 20.87 -10.37
CA TRP A 748 23.78 21.27 -9.43
C TRP A 748 23.17 22.62 -9.84
N PRO A 749 21.85 22.78 -9.76
CA PRO A 749 20.84 21.73 -9.63
C PRO A 749 20.84 20.80 -10.88
N ILE A 750 20.20 19.63 -10.81
CA ILE A 750 20.45 18.52 -11.74
C ILE A 750 19.81 18.69 -13.12
N GLU A 751 18.93 19.67 -13.32
CA GLU A 751 18.30 19.93 -14.62
C GLU A 751 19.31 20.26 -15.72
N LYS A 752 20.57 20.49 -15.37
CA LYS A 752 21.68 20.77 -16.30
C LYS A 752 22.48 19.52 -16.71
N LEU A 753 22.22 18.37 -16.06
CA LEU A 753 22.89 17.10 -16.40
C LEU A 753 22.53 16.64 -17.80
N GLN A 754 23.45 15.93 -18.44
CA GLN A 754 23.22 15.26 -19.71
C GLN A 754 23.40 13.77 -19.49
N LEU A 755 22.38 12.98 -19.81
CA LEU A 755 22.39 11.52 -19.71
C LEU A 755 21.95 10.93 -21.04
N SER A 756 22.62 9.87 -21.48
CA SER A 756 22.26 9.16 -22.71
C SER A 756 21.23 8.06 -22.43
N GLY A 757 20.14 8.03 -23.19
CA GLY A 757 19.14 6.96 -23.15
C GLY A 757 19.62 5.60 -23.67
N ASP A 758 20.82 5.52 -24.25
CA ASP A 758 21.42 4.26 -24.72
C ASP A 758 21.95 3.40 -23.57
N ASP A 759 22.19 4.03 -22.44
CA ASP A 759 22.96 3.51 -21.33
C ASP A 759 22.05 3.11 -20.17
N ALA A 760 22.18 1.88 -19.68
CA ALA A 760 21.32 1.38 -18.62
C ALA A 760 21.56 2.11 -17.28
N TYR A 761 20.48 2.40 -16.56
CA TYR A 761 20.49 3.10 -15.27
C TYR A 761 20.75 2.11 -14.12
N VAL A 762 22.01 1.65 -14.06
CA VAL A 762 22.53 0.63 -13.14
C VAL A 762 23.87 1.06 -12.56
N ALA A 763 24.28 0.48 -11.43
CA ALA A 763 25.53 0.87 -10.79
C ALA A 763 26.66 0.39 -11.69
N ARG A 764 27.48 1.32 -12.18
CA ARG A 764 28.56 1.05 -13.13
C ARG A 764 29.76 1.94 -12.86
N LYS A 765 30.94 1.47 -13.22
CA LYS A 765 32.18 2.22 -13.09
C LYS A 765 32.23 3.39 -14.07
N ASP A 766 31.77 3.15 -15.30
CA ASP A 766 31.84 4.14 -16.37
C ASP A 766 31.06 5.42 -15.99
N ASP A 767 31.63 6.57 -16.32
CA ASP A 767 31.12 7.91 -15.99
C ASP A 767 30.95 8.20 -14.49
N ASN A 768 31.61 7.45 -13.60
CA ASN A 768 31.48 7.54 -12.13
C ASN A 768 30.05 7.26 -11.62
N PHE A 769 29.32 6.35 -12.28
CA PHE A 769 27.91 6.07 -12.03
C PHE A 769 27.66 5.00 -10.95
N ALA A 770 28.35 5.10 -9.81
CA ALA A 770 28.35 4.04 -8.79
C ALA A 770 27.12 4.05 -7.86
N VAL A 771 26.37 5.16 -7.83
CA VAL A 771 25.19 5.34 -6.98
C VAL A 771 23.99 5.82 -7.80
N PRO A 772 23.23 4.91 -8.44
CA PRO A 772 22.16 5.25 -9.38
C PRO A 772 20.78 5.21 -8.71
N GLU A 773 20.53 6.09 -7.75
CA GLU A 773 19.20 6.17 -7.14
C GLU A 773 18.15 6.72 -8.11
N ARG A 774 16.95 6.14 -8.04
CA ARG A 774 15.87 6.38 -9.01
C ARG A 774 14.86 7.41 -8.50
N TYR A 775 15.36 8.57 -8.09
CA TYR A 775 14.60 9.62 -7.40
C TYR A 775 14.91 11.00 -7.97
N TRP A 776 13.89 11.75 -8.36
CA TRP A 776 14.01 13.13 -8.87
C TRP A 776 13.00 14.03 -8.16
N LEU A 777 13.48 14.98 -7.35
CA LEU A 777 12.70 15.98 -6.61
C LEU A 777 12.80 17.34 -7.29
N ASN A 778 11.73 18.13 -7.27
CA ASN A 778 11.76 19.50 -7.72
C ASN A 778 11.50 20.53 -6.61
N SER A 779 11.88 21.77 -6.88
CA SER A 779 11.74 22.91 -5.95
C SER A 779 10.30 23.27 -5.60
N LEU A 780 9.30 22.75 -6.32
CA LEU A 780 7.89 22.97 -6.03
C LEU A 780 7.32 21.94 -5.04
N GLY A 781 8.10 20.93 -4.63
CA GLY A 781 7.64 19.90 -3.70
C GLY A 781 7.01 18.69 -4.39
N ALA A 782 7.33 18.40 -5.64
CA ALA A 782 6.95 17.15 -6.28
C ALA A 782 8.15 16.30 -6.65
N PHE A 783 7.99 14.98 -6.63
CA PHE A 783 9.04 14.05 -7.02
C PHE A 783 8.52 12.87 -7.83
N VAL A 784 9.44 12.28 -8.60
CA VAL A 784 9.24 10.97 -9.25
C VAL A 784 10.16 9.94 -8.61
N PHE A 785 9.60 8.76 -8.32
CA PHE A 785 10.36 7.59 -7.90
C PHE A 785 10.05 6.40 -8.82
N ILE A 786 11.08 5.73 -9.35
CA ILE A 786 10.91 4.59 -10.27
C ILE A 786 11.33 3.30 -9.57
N SER A 787 10.46 2.29 -9.64
CA SER A 787 10.67 0.99 -8.99
C SER A 787 11.97 0.33 -9.44
N GLU A 788 12.65 -0.37 -8.51
CA GLU A 788 13.85 -1.18 -8.82
C GLU A 788 13.54 -2.33 -9.79
N ARG A 789 12.27 -2.73 -9.92
CA ARG A 789 11.79 -3.74 -10.87
C ARG A 789 11.79 -3.25 -12.32
N SER A 790 11.74 -1.94 -12.57
CA SER A 790 11.72 -1.39 -13.95
C SER A 790 13.08 -1.54 -14.64
N PRO A 791 13.18 -2.08 -15.87
CA PRO A 791 14.42 -2.12 -16.63
C PRO A 791 14.71 -0.75 -17.26
N LEU A 792 15.32 0.14 -16.46
CA LEU A 792 15.36 1.58 -16.68
C LEU A 792 16.59 2.05 -17.47
N PHE A 793 16.35 2.93 -18.42
CA PHE A 793 17.30 3.78 -19.13
C PHE A 793 16.84 5.23 -18.96
N VAL A 794 17.76 6.20 -18.91
CA VAL A 794 17.41 7.61 -18.70
C VAL A 794 18.09 8.48 -19.74
N ASP A 795 17.27 9.16 -20.53
CA ASP A 795 17.71 10.16 -21.49
C ASP A 795 17.44 11.55 -20.93
N GLN A 796 18.46 12.40 -20.80
CA GLN A 796 18.31 13.73 -20.22
C GLN A 796 19.09 14.78 -21.00
N ASN A 797 18.41 15.85 -21.41
CA ASN A 797 18.98 17.00 -22.13
C ASN A 797 19.83 16.62 -23.36
N THR A 798 19.39 15.61 -24.10
CA THR A 798 19.99 15.22 -25.37
C THR A 798 19.43 16.04 -26.53
N GLU A 799 20.00 15.89 -27.73
CA GLU A 799 19.43 16.52 -28.94
C GLU A 799 18.00 16.04 -29.23
N GLU A 800 17.65 14.82 -28.83
CA GLU A 800 16.31 14.23 -29.03
C GLU A 800 15.29 14.69 -27.97
N ASN A 801 15.77 14.99 -26.76
CA ASN A 801 14.96 15.42 -25.62
C ASN A 801 15.58 16.64 -24.94
N PRO A 802 15.62 17.82 -25.60
CA PRO A 802 16.10 19.03 -24.96
C PRO A 802 15.18 19.41 -23.80
N ASP A 803 15.79 19.84 -22.69
CA ASP A 803 15.09 20.41 -21.53
C ASP A 803 14.13 19.43 -20.83
N ARG A 804 14.40 18.12 -20.97
CA ARG A 804 13.59 17.02 -20.44
C ARG A 804 14.47 15.92 -19.85
N VAL A 805 13.89 15.16 -18.94
CA VAL A 805 14.37 13.83 -18.52
C VAL A 805 13.32 12.80 -18.92
N CYS A 806 13.73 11.77 -19.65
CA CYS A 806 12.87 10.72 -20.18
C CYS A 806 13.30 9.36 -19.60
N PHE A 807 12.36 8.71 -18.94
CA PHE A 807 12.50 7.38 -18.37
C PHE A 807 12.05 6.34 -19.38
N ILE A 808 12.99 5.56 -19.85
CA ILE A 808 12.79 4.57 -20.90
C ILE A 808 12.85 3.19 -20.25
N SER A 809 11.77 2.41 -20.35
CA SER A 809 11.76 1.02 -19.89
C SER A 809 11.77 0.08 -21.10
N LYS A 810 12.83 -0.71 -21.23
CA LYS A 810 13.03 -1.65 -22.35
C LYS A 810 13.82 -2.89 -21.92
N ASN A 811 13.55 -4.02 -22.56
CA ASN A 811 14.19 -5.30 -22.28
C ASN A 811 15.52 -5.42 -23.05
N GLU A 812 16.54 -4.71 -22.57
CA GLU A 812 17.87 -4.66 -23.17
C GLU A 812 18.96 -4.92 -22.12
N GLY A 813 20.10 -5.50 -22.53
CA GLY A 813 21.23 -5.73 -21.63
C GLY A 813 21.66 -4.44 -20.93
N PRO A 814 22.04 -4.46 -19.64
CA PRO A 814 22.39 -5.61 -18.80
C PRO A 814 21.20 -6.30 -18.12
N TYR A 815 19.96 -5.86 -18.38
CA TYR A 815 18.78 -6.57 -17.91
C TYR A 815 18.67 -7.93 -18.62
N ILE A 816 18.36 -8.99 -17.86
CA ILE A 816 18.12 -10.31 -18.45
C ILE A 816 16.85 -10.31 -19.30
N ASN A 817 16.81 -11.12 -20.37
CA ASN A 817 15.65 -11.22 -21.25
C ASN A 817 14.41 -11.67 -20.47
N ARG A 818 13.49 -10.73 -20.24
CA ARG A 818 12.18 -10.96 -19.62
C ARG A 818 11.18 -11.44 -20.67
N THR A 819 10.15 -12.19 -20.24
CA THR A 819 9.06 -12.67 -21.12
C THR A 819 8.06 -11.59 -21.49
N GLY A 820 8.12 -10.43 -20.82
CA GLY A 820 7.32 -9.24 -21.07
C GLY A 820 7.98 -8.02 -20.44
N LEU A 821 7.34 -6.86 -20.52
CA LEU A 821 7.78 -5.62 -19.89
C LEU A 821 6.88 -5.29 -18.70
N PHE A 822 7.50 -4.94 -17.56
CA PHE A 822 6.84 -4.28 -16.44
C PHE A 822 7.65 -3.03 -16.08
N SER A 823 6.95 -1.90 -15.91
CA SER A 823 7.54 -0.65 -15.43
C SER A 823 6.58 0.03 -14.46
N GLN A 824 7.10 0.51 -13.34
CA GLN A 824 6.32 1.21 -12.32
C GLN A 824 7.00 2.51 -11.89
N ALA A 825 6.23 3.59 -11.82
CA ALA A 825 6.65 4.90 -11.35
C ALA A 825 5.64 5.49 -10.36
N TYR A 826 6.12 6.30 -9.43
CA TYR A 826 5.33 7.07 -8.48
C TYR A 826 5.52 8.55 -8.75
N LEU A 827 4.42 9.29 -8.91
CA LEU A 827 4.37 10.74 -9.07
C LEU A 827 3.75 11.35 -7.81
N MET A 828 4.54 12.03 -6.99
CA MET A 828 4.12 12.50 -5.68
C MET A 828 4.21 14.02 -5.58
N ALA A 829 3.29 14.66 -4.85
CA ALA A 829 3.26 16.12 -4.69
C ALA A 829 2.88 16.56 -3.27
N PHE A 830 3.66 17.50 -2.74
CA PHE A 830 3.55 18.06 -1.39
C PHE A 830 3.58 19.60 -1.44
N ASP A 831 3.41 20.22 -0.28
CA ASP A 831 3.38 21.68 -0.16
C ASP A 831 4.75 22.31 -0.45
N GLU A 832 5.83 21.64 -0.03
CA GLU A 832 7.22 22.13 -0.13
C GLU A 832 8.23 20.98 -0.41
N PRO A 833 9.44 21.27 -0.94
CA PRO A 833 10.46 20.25 -1.22
C PRO A 833 10.98 19.51 0.02
N VAL A 834 11.00 20.14 1.20
CA VAL A 834 11.49 19.50 2.44
C VAL A 834 10.53 18.39 2.90
N SER A 835 9.23 18.68 2.98
CA SER A 835 8.22 17.67 3.30
C SER A 835 8.16 16.56 2.25
N ALA A 836 8.32 16.91 0.97
CA ALA A 836 8.44 15.94 -0.12
C ALA A 836 9.64 14.99 0.06
N HIS A 837 10.82 15.50 0.38
CA HIS A 837 12.01 14.66 0.62
C HIS A 837 11.85 13.78 1.86
N ARG A 838 11.34 14.32 2.97
CA ARG A 838 11.07 13.54 4.20
C ARG A 838 10.10 12.38 3.93
N SER A 839 9.08 12.63 3.11
CA SER A 839 8.14 11.61 2.66
C SER A 839 8.81 10.57 1.76
N ALA A 840 9.65 11.01 0.82
CA ALA A 840 10.41 10.11 -0.03
C ALA A 840 11.35 9.17 0.75
N VAL A 841 12.01 9.68 1.79
CA VAL A 841 12.84 8.88 2.70
C VAL A 841 12.00 7.83 3.43
N ALA A 842 10.85 8.23 3.96
CA ALA A 842 9.96 7.34 4.73
C ALA A 842 9.34 6.23 3.88
N GLN A 843 8.92 6.56 2.65
CA GLN A 843 8.16 5.64 1.79
C GLN A 843 9.06 4.82 0.85
N PHE A 844 10.12 5.44 0.34
CA PHE A 844 10.90 4.88 -0.75
C PHE A 844 12.34 4.66 -0.36
N LEU A 845 13.14 5.69 -0.05
CA LEU A 845 14.60 5.58 0.06
C LEU A 845 15.09 4.75 1.25
N GLY A 846 14.35 4.77 2.38
CA GLY A 846 14.73 4.09 3.62
C GLY A 846 15.64 4.93 4.52
N GLU A 847 15.80 4.47 5.76
CA GLU A 847 16.57 5.16 6.80
C GLU A 847 17.44 4.18 7.60
N PRO A 848 18.65 4.57 8.02
CA PRO A 848 19.48 3.74 8.89
C PRO A 848 18.92 3.70 10.31
N GLU A 849 19.17 2.60 11.03
CA GLU A 849 18.70 2.44 12.41
C GLU A 849 19.68 3.05 13.45
N GLU A 850 20.95 3.19 13.08
CA GLU A 850 22.01 3.71 13.95
C GLU A 850 23.07 4.54 13.19
N LEU A 851 23.98 5.17 13.93
CA LEU A 851 25.12 5.87 13.33
C LEU A 851 26.25 4.90 12.96
N PRO A 852 27.03 5.17 11.91
CA PRO A 852 28.32 4.51 11.70
C PRO A 852 29.29 4.90 12.83
N ASN A 853 30.42 4.21 12.91
CA ASN A 853 31.40 4.48 13.97
C ASN A 853 31.92 5.93 13.90
N VAL A 854 31.55 6.71 14.92
CA VAL A 854 31.88 8.14 15.03
C VAL A 854 33.38 8.45 15.12
N ASN A 855 34.23 7.44 15.34
CA ASN A 855 35.69 7.63 15.30
C ASN A 855 36.22 7.95 13.89
N MET A 856 35.46 7.65 12.83
CA MET A 856 35.78 8.10 11.45
C MET A 856 35.47 9.59 11.22
N ILE A 857 34.75 10.23 12.15
CA ILE A 857 34.39 11.65 12.11
C ILE A 857 35.40 12.48 12.94
N THR A 858 35.89 11.94 14.05
CA THR A 858 36.65 12.75 15.01
C THR A 858 38.11 12.96 14.62
N GLU A 859 38.67 12.11 13.77
CA GLU A 859 40.07 12.16 13.33
C GLU A 859 40.21 11.72 11.86
N PRO A 860 41.20 12.25 11.14
CA PRO A 860 41.35 11.99 9.70
C PRO A 860 41.86 10.58 9.39
N ILE A 861 41.57 10.13 8.18
CA ILE A 861 42.07 8.89 7.59
C ILE A 861 43.26 9.21 6.69
N TRP A 862 44.37 8.49 6.87
CA TRP A 862 45.61 8.62 6.11
C TRP A 862 45.83 7.37 5.29
N THR A 863 45.71 7.48 3.97
CA THR A 863 45.89 6.32 3.08
C THR A 863 47.31 6.23 2.54
N THR A 864 47.83 5.00 2.48
CA THR A 864 49.14 4.71 1.89
C THR A 864 49.15 4.80 0.35
N TRP A 865 47.98 4.94 -0.27
CA TRP A 865 47.79 4.82 -1.70
C TRP A 865 48.51 5.84 -2.57
N ALA A 866 48.32 7.15 -2.36
CA ALA A 866 48.84 8.12 -3.33
C ALA A 866 50.38 8.17 -3.34
N LYS A 867 51.00 8.02 -2.16
CA LYS A 867 52.46 8.07 -1.98
C LYS A 867 53.17 6.79 -2.41
N TYR A 868 52.63 5.62 -2.04
CA TYR A 868 53.33 4.34 -2.24
C TYR A 868 52.70 3.43 -3.29
N LYS A 869 51.42 3.66 -3.65
CA LYS A 869 50.62 2.80 -4.53
C LYS A 869 50.75 1.34 -4.07
N LYS A 870 51.46 0.51 -4.86
CA LYS A 870 51.65 -0.93 -4.64
C LYS A 870 52.91 -1.29 -3.82
N TYR A 871 53.76 -0.31 -3.54
CA TYR A 871 55.08 -0.50 -2.93
C TYR A 871 55.03 -0.29 -1.42
N ILE A 872 54.24 -1.12 -0.74
CA ILE A 872 54.07 -1.10 0.72
C ILE A 872 54.61 -2.40 1.36
N ASP A 873 55.09 -2.28 2.59
CA ASP A 873 55.51 -3.36 3.50
C ASP A 873 55.35 -2.92 4.97
N ASP A 874 55.63 -3.80 5.92
CA ASP A 874 55.45 -3.52 7.35
C ASP A 874 56.32 -2.34 7.87
N THR A 875 57.47 -2.11 7.27
CA THR A 875 58.38 -1.01 7.60
C THR A 875 57.85 0.31 7.07
N ILE A 876 57.42 0.34 5.80
CA ILE A 876 56.85 1.52 5.16
C ILE A 876 55.58 1.98 5.87
N VAL A 877 54.69 1.06 6.26
CA VAL A 877 53.47 1.39 7.01
C VAL A 877 53.81 2.04 8.36
N SER A 878 54.81 1.51 9.06
CA SER A 878 55.27 2.08 10.33
C SER A 878 55.88 3.47 10.14
N GLU A 879 56.78 3.63 9.17
CA GLU A 879 57.42 4.92 8.86
C GLU A 879 56.40 5.98 8.44
N PHE A 880 55.41 5.62 7.63
CA PHE A 880 54.32 6.51 7.24
C PHE A 880 53.51 7.00 8.44
N ALA A 881 53.16 6.11 9.37
CA ALA A 881 52.44 6.50 10.58
C ALA A 881 53.28 7.38 11.52
N TYR A 882 54.58 7.09 11.65
CA TYR A 882 55.50 7.97 12.40
C TYR A 882 55.60 9.36 11.77
N ASP A 883 55.63 9.45 10.44
CA ASP A 883 55.66 10.72 9.71
C ASP A 883 54.42 11.57 10.03
N VAL A 884 53.24 10.93 10.11
CA VAL A 884 51.99 11.59 10.54
C VAL A 884 52.09 12.14 11.97
N LEU A 885 52.64 11.36 12.92
CA LEU A 885 52.81 11.81 14.31
C LEU A 885 53.85 12.92 14.45
N ASP A 886 54.99 12.83 13.76
CA ASP A 886 56.08 13.79 13.84
C ASP A 886 55.65 15.19 13.34
N HIS A 887 54.69 15.24 12.42
CA HIS A 887 54.08 16.48 11.94
C HIS A 887 52.88 16.95 12.80
N GLY A 888 52.59 16.24 13.90
CA GLY A 888 51.59 16.64 14.90
C GLY A 888 50.15 16.26 14.56
N PHE A 889 49.95 15.28 13.68
CA PHE A 889 48.64 14.72 13.35
C PHE A 889 48.41 13.38 14.06
N LYS A 890 47.19 12.85 13.96
CA LYS A 890 46.73 11.56 14.49
C LYS A 890 45.60 11.04 13.59
N GLY A 891 45.12 9.81 13.82
CA GLY A 891 43.87 9.34 13.22
C GLY A 891 43.88 7.87 12.85
N GLN A 892 43.49 7.57 11.61
CA GLN A 892 43.43 6.20 11.08
C GLN A 892 44.46 6.01 9.97
N ILE A 893 45.16 4.87 9.97
CA ILE A 893 46.03 4.43 8.88
C ILE A 893 45.25 3.43 8.03
N GLU A 894 45.18 3.70 6.74
CA GLU A 894 44.59 2.80 5.75
C GLU A 894 45.70 2.18 4.89
N ILE A 895 45.79 0.85 4.96
CA ILE A 895 46.73 0.06 4.17
C ILE A 895 46.03 -0.34 2.87
N ASP A 896 46.50 0.22 1.76
CA ASP A 896 45.94 -0.01 0.42
C ASP A 896 46.50 -1.30 -0.21
N GLU A 897 46.26 -1.54 -1.50
CA GLU A 897 46.45 -2.78 -2.23
C GLU A 897 47.87 -3.41 -2.19
N GLN A 898 47.97 -4.68 -2.63
CA GLN A 898 49.18 -5.52 -2.59
C GLN A 898 49.70 -5.89 -1.19
N TRP A 899 48.82 -5.91 -0.19
CA TRP A 899 49.10 -6.61 1.07
C TRP A 899 48.83 -8.13 0.98
N GLU A 900 47.97 -8.57 0.06
CA GLU A 900 47.55 -9.97 -0.12
C GLU A 900 48.54 -10.83 -0.93
N THR A 901 48.67 -12.12 -0.60
CA THR A 901 49.49 -13.10 -1.35
C THR A 901 49.11 -13.22 -2.82
N CYS A 902 47.82 -13.04 -3.11
CA CYS A 902 47.23 -12.81 -4.42
C CYS A 902 45.88 -12.11 -4.17
N PHE A 903 45.37 -11.33 -5.13
CA PHE A 903 44.15 -10.54 -4.91
C PHE A 903 42.93 -11.44 -4.63
N GLY A 904 42.32 -11.20 -3.46
CA GLY A 904 41.19 -11.99 -2.96
C GLY A 904 41.56 -13.13 -2.01
N SER A 905 42.86 -13.39 -1.79
CA SER A 905 43.30 -14.44 -0.85
C SER A 905 42.97 -14.12 0.59
N ARG A 906 42.96 -12.83 0.94
CA ARG A 906 42.79 -12.32 2.30
C ARG A 906 43.86 -12.85 3.26
N GLU A 907 45.07 -13.03 2.75
CA GLU A 907 46.25 -13.48 3.49
C GLU A 907 47.44 -12.58 3.19
N PHE A 908 48.11 -12.07 4.23
CA PHE A 908 49.26 -11.16 4.06
C PHE A 908 50.47 -11.83 3.39
N ILE A 909 51.16 -11.12 2.50
CA ILE A 909 52.43 -11.55 1.88
C ILE A 909 53.49 -11.71 2.99
N PRO A 910 53.98 -12.93 3.31
CA PRO A 910 54.88 -13.13 4.44
C PRO A 910 56.21 -12.38 4.34
N ASP A 911 56.73 -12.19 3.12
CA ASP A 911 58.01 -11.51 2.89
C ASP A 911 57.92 -9.97 3.02
N LYS A 912 56.72 -9.38 2.83
CA LYS A 912 56.46 -7.94 2.98
C LYS A 912 55.87 -7.59 4.35
N PHE A 913 55.04 -8.47 4.89
CA PHE A 913 54.18 -8.21 6.04
C PHE A 913 54.35 -9.26 7.14
N GLY A 914 55.52 -9.89 7.23
CA GLY A 914 55.82 -10.92 8.22
C GLY A 914 55.69 -10.44 9.67
N ASN A 915 55.83 -9.13 9.92
CA ASN A 915 55.69 -8.50 11.23
C ASN A 915 54.38 -7.70 11.40
N ILE A 916 53.41 -7.80 10.47
CA ILE A 916 52.25 -6.91 10.44
C ILE A 916 51.44 -6.89 11.74
N LYS A 917 51.31 -8.03 12.42
CA LYS A 917 50.58 -8.08 13.71
C LYS A 917 51.20 -7.15 14.75
N ASN A 918 52.53 -7.19 14.89
CA ASN A 918 53.22 -6.32 15.84
C ASN A 918 53.16 -4.85 15.39
N VAL A 919 53.21 -4.59 14.08
CA VAL A 919 53.02 -3.22 13.55
C VAL A 919 51.63 -2.69 13.89
N VAL A 920 50.56 -3.47 13.68
CA VAL A 920 49.20 -3.06 14.05
C VAL A 920 49.08 -2.81 15.56
N GLU A 921 49.62 -3.71 16.40
CA GLU A 921 49.65 -3.52 17.86
C GLU A 921 50.42 -2.23 18.25
N ASP A 922 51.59 -1.98 17.66
CA ASP A 922 52.40 -0.78 17.91
C ASP A 922 51.68 0.50 17.47
N LEU A 923 50.99 0.49 16.33
CA LEU A 923 50.20 1.62 15.83
C LEU A 923 49.00 1.92 16.73
N GLN A 924 48.31 0.88 17.20
CA GLN A 924 47.20 1.01 18.14
C GLN A 924 47.66 1.54 19.51
N GLU A 925 48.82 1.12 20.00
CA GLU A 925 49.44 1.69 21.21
C GLU A 925 49.78 3.18 21.06
N GLN A 926 50.07 3.62 19.84
CA GLN A 926 50.30 5.03 19.49
C GLN A 926 49.00 5.81 19.24
N GLY A 927 47.84 5.15 19.27
CA GLY A 927 46.53 5.77 19.13
C GLY A 927 45.97 5.76 17.70
N PHE A 928 46.62 5.09 16.76
CA PHE A 928 46.05 4.91 15.42
C PHE A 928 45.02 3.76 15.38
N ARG A 929 44.01 3.92 14.52
CA ARG A 929 43.20 2.79 14.02
C ARG A 929 43.79 2.30 12.71
N VAL A 930 43.67 1.01 12.41
CA VAL A 930 44.20 0.43 11.17
C VAL A 930 43.09 -0.23 10.35
N THR A 931 42.95 0.15 9.08
CA THR A 931 41.98 -0.43 8.15
C THR A 931 42.66 -0.98 6.90
N LEU A 932 42.03 -1.97 6.26
CA LEU A 932 42.57 -2.63 5.06
C LEU A 932 41.65 -2.46 3.86
N TRP A 933 42.25 -2.18 2.71
CA TRP A 933 41.55 -2.20 1.43
C TRP A 933 41.15 -3.62 1.01
N ALA A 934 39.92 -3.79 0.50
CA ALA A 934 39.33 -5.07 0.13
C ALA A 934 38.34 -4.94 -1.05
N ALA A 935 38.51 -5.78 -2.09
CA ALA A 935 37.61 -5.82 -3.27
C ALA A 935 36.91 -7.19 -3.46
N PRO A 936 35.75 -7.25 -4.17
CA PRO A 936 34.93 -8.46 -4.35
C PRO A 936 35.44 -9.47 -5.40
N PHE A 937 36.73 -9.42 -5.76
CA PHE A 937 37.30 -10.21 -6.86
C PHE A 937 38.33 -11.25 -6.38
N ILE A 938 38.44 -12.36 -7.11
CA ILE A 938 39.54 -13.32 -7.00
C ILE A 938 40.34 -13.33 -8.30
N ASN A 939 41.65 -13.09 -8.23
CA ASN A 939 42.54 -13.09 -9.40
C ASN A 939 43.03 -14.51 -9.78
N PRO A 940 43.46 -14.72 -11.04
CA PRO A 940 43.77 -16.06 -11.57
C PRO A 940 45.03 -16.70 -10.95
N ASP A 941 45.92 -15.90 -10.35
CA ASP A 941 47.07 -16.38 -9.59
C ASP A 941 46.67 -17.01 -8.24
N CYS A 942 45.46 -16.74 -7.73
CA CYS A 942 44.85 -17.47 -6.61
C CYS A 942 44.23 -18.81 -7.03
N THR A 943 45.01 -19.68 -7.69
CA THR A 943 44.49 -20.88 -8.37
C THR A 943 43.64 -21.79 -7.47
N GLU A 944 44.03 -22.02 -6.21
CA GLU A 944 43.28 -22.88 -5.29
C GLU A 944 41.89 -22.31 -4.95
N LEU A 945 41.78 -20.98 -4.78
CA LEU A 945 40.52 -20.31 -4.47
C LEU A 945 39.60 -20.23 -5.68
N ILE A 946 40.18 -20.06 -6.88
CA ILE A 946 39.42 -20.14 -8.14
C ILE A 946 38.80 -21.53 -8.28
N LEU A 947 39.58 -22.59 -8.10
CA LEU A 947 39.07 -23.96 -8.18
C LEU A 947 38.00 -24.25 -7.13
N GLU A 948 38.20 -23.79 -5.88
CA GLU A 948 37.21 -23.92 -4.81
C GLU A 948 35.89 -23.19 -5.15
N GLY A 949 35.99 -21.93 -5.58
CA GLY A 949 34.82 -21.12 -5.91
C GLY A 949 34.07 -21.62 -7.15
N GLU A 950 34.78 -22.11 -8.17
CA GLU A 950 34.18 -22.74 -9.36
C GLU A 950 33.50 -24.08 -9.00
N GLU A 951 34.11 -24.92 -8.15
CA GLU A 951 33.50 -26.18 -7.69
C GLU A 951 32.20 -25.93 -6.89
N LYS A 952 32.17 -24.87 -6.09
CA LYS A 952 31.04 -24.53 -5.21
C LYS A 952 30.00 -23.60 -5.87
N GLY A 953 30.28 -23.05 -7.04
CA GLY A 953 29.38 -22.11 -7.74
C GLY A 953 29.27 -20.75 -7.03
N TYR A 954 30.37 -20.21 -6.53
CA TYR A 954 30.41 -18.95 -5.77
C TYR A 954 30.70 -17.70 -6.62
N PHE A 955 30.88 -17.88 -7.93
CA PHE A 955 31.15 -16.78 -8.86
C PHE A 955 29.97 -16.49 -9.76
N VAL A 956 29.78 -15.21 -10.09
CA VAL A 956 28.75 -14.81 -11.04
C VAL A 956 29.10 -15.35 -12.43
N GLN A 957 28.11 -15.91 -13.12
CA GLN A 957 28.23 -16.40 -14.49
C GLN A 957 27.24 -15.68 -15.40
N ASN A 958 27.57 -15.55 -16.68
CA ASN A 958 26.62 -15.06 -17.69
C ASN A 958 25.81 -16.21 -18.32
N THR A 959 24.92 -15.88 -19.25
CA THR A 959 24.00 -16.86 -19.87
C THR A 959 24.68 -17.96 -20.69
N ILE A 960 25.96 -17.82 -21.06
CA ILE A 960 26.75 -18.85 -21.75
C ILE A 960 27.75 -19.57 -20.83
N GLY A 961 27.69 -19.31 -19.52
CA GLY A 961 28.55 -19.92 -18.49
C GLY A 961 29.94 -19.29 -18.38
N ASN A 962 30.17 -18.10 -18.93
CA ASN A 962 31.42 -17.36 -18.71
C ASN A 962 31.40 -16.69 -17.33
N MET A 963 32.39 -17.00 -16.50
CA MET A 963 32.58 -16.43 -15.15
C MET A 963 33.68 -15.36 -15.11
N THR A 964 34.32 -15.10 -16.24
CA THR A 964 35.48 -14.21 -16.31
C THR A 964 35.05 -12.75 -16.27
N THR A 965 35.73 -11.95 -15.46
CA THR A 965 35.57 -10.50 -15.35
C THR A 965 36.88 -9.75 -15.63
N VAL A 966 36.74 -8.49 -16.06
CA VAL A 966 37.82 -7.53 -16.21
C VAL A 966 37.64 -6.43 -15.16
N TRP A 967 38.67 -6.18 -14.37
CA TRP A 967 38.75 -5.06 -13.44
C TRP A 967 40.16 -4.42 -13.52
N TRP A 968 40.44 -3.36 -12.75
CA TRP A 968 41.67 -2.58 -12.95
C TRP A 968 42.98 -3.33 -12.66
N GLU A 969 42.94 -4.43 -11.90
CA GLU A 969 44.13 -5.27 -11.64
C GLU A 969 44.22 -6.55 -12.52
N SER A 970 43.14 -6.98 -13.17
CA SER A 970 43.14 -8.24 -13.93
C SER A 970 42.10 -8.27 -15.05
N ASN A 971 42.47 -8.93 -16.15
CA ASN A 971 41.58 -9.20 -17.28
C ASN A 971 40.98 -10.63 -17.26
N ASP A 972 41.26 -11.41 -16.23
CA ASP A 972 40.79 -12.80 -16.08
C ASP A 972 40.48 -13.15 -14.61
N ALA A 973 39.74 -12.27 -13.93
CA ALA A 973 39.34 -12.48 -12.54
C ALA A 973 37.96 -13.17 -12.44
N ARG A 974 37.49 -13.41 -11.20
CA ARG A 974 36.14 -13.88 -10.88
C ARG A 974 35.46 -12.92 -9.90
N GLN A 975 34.24 -12.48 -10.21
CA GLN A 975 33.38 -11.70 -9.32
C GLN A 975 32.63 -12.66 -8.40
N ILE A 976 32.67 -12.41 -7.09
CA ILE A 976 31.88 -13.19 -6.12
C ILE A 976 30.39 -12.88 -6.28
N ASP A 977 29.56 -13.93 -6.29
CA ASP A 977 28.10 -13.80 -6.30
C ASP A 977 27.56 -13.59 -4.89
N PHE A 978 27.43 -12.33 -4.47
CA PHE A 978 26.88 -11.99 -3.15
C PHE A 978 25.38 -12.32 -3.01
N THR A 979 24.68 -12.64 -4.10
CA THR A 979 23.29 -13.12 -4.01
C THR A 979 23.22 -14.57 -3.51
N ASN A 980 24.33 -15.32 -3.61
CA ASN A 980 24.48 -16.63 -3.01
C ASN A 980 24.90 -16.48 -1.52
N PRO A 981 24.07 -16.90 -0.55
CA PRO A 981 24.38 -16.74 0.87
C PRO A 981 25.62 -17.53 1.30
N GLU A 982 25.94 -18.65 0.64
CA GLU A 982 27.15 -19.41 0.96
C GLU A 982 28.42 -18.73 0.47
N ALA A 983 28.36 -18.08 -0.70
CA ALA A 983 29.48 -17.30 -1.24
C ALA A 983 29.74 -16.05 -0.39
N SER A 984 28.66 -15.38 0.05
CA SER A 984 28.74 -14.25 1.00
C SER A 984 29.38 -14.67 2.32
N GLU A 985 28.95 -15.78 2.92
CA GLU A 985 29.55 -16.32 4.14
C GLU A 985 31.02 -16.73 3.93
N TRP A 986 31.36 -17.31 2.77
CA TRP A 986 32.74 -17.65 2.41
C TRP A 986 33.65 -16.42 2.35
N TYR A 987 33.14 -15.29 1.83
CA TYR A 987 33.82 -14.01 1.85
C TYR A 987 33.96 -13.44 3.27
N SER A 988 32.86 -13.37 4.04
CA SER A 988 32.84 -12.87 5.42
C SER A 988 33.78 -13.65 6.34
N GLN A 989 33.87 -14.98 6.20
CA GLN A 989 34.77 -15.81 7.00
C GLN A 989 36.25 -15.44 6.81
N LYS A 990 36.65 -15.04 5.60
CA LYS A 990 38.02 -14.61 5.32
C LYS A 990 38.33 -13.27 5.99
N LEU A 991 37.40 -12.32 5.95
CA LEU A 991 37.52 -11.03 6.65
C LEU A 991 37.59 -11.22 8.17
N ARG A 992 36.68 -12.03 8.75
CA ARG A 992 36.70 -12.37 10.19
C ARG A 992 38.02 -13.01 10.62
N ARG A 993 38.65 -13.82 9.76
CA ARG A 993 39.96 -14.42 10.04
C ARG A 993 41.04 -13.35 10.18
N ILE A 994 41.07 -12.34 9.32
CA ILE A 994 42.06 -11.25 9.40
C ILE A 994 41.87 -10.45 10.70
N LEU A 995 40.63 -10.08 11.02
CA LEU A 995 40.30 -9.40 12.28
C LEU A 995 40.82 -10.19 13.49
N GLN A 996 40.66 -11.52 13.48
CA GLN A 996 41.12 -12.39 14.58
C GLN A 996 42.64 -12.61 14.63
N GLN A 997 43.30 -12.69 13.47
CA GLN A 997 44.72 -13.06 13.40
C GLN A 997 45.66 -11.86 13.53
N VAL A 998 45.30 -10.75 12.87
CA VAL A 998 46.14 -9.53 12.78
C VAL A 998 45.66 -8.46 13.74
N GLY A 999 44.35 -8.34 13.97
CA GLY A 999 43.78 -7.34 14.89
C GLY A 999 43.55 -5.96 14.30
N VAL A 1000 43.42 -5.84 12.97
CA VAL A 1000 42.99 -4.59 12.31
C VAL A 1000 41.57 -4.21 12.74
N ASP A 1001 41.23 -2.93 12.62
CA ASP A 1001 40.00 -2.35 13.18
C ASP A 1001 38.82 -2.34 12.18
N GLY A 1002 39.09 -2.41 10.86
CA GLY A 1002 38.05 -2.35 9.84
C GLY A 1002 38.57 -2.44 8.40
N PHE A 1003 37.73 -2.03 7.44
CA PHE A 1003 37.97 -2.25 6.01
C PHE A 1003 37.49 -1.10 5.12
N LYS A 1004 38.21 -0.87 4.03
CA LYS A 1004 37.78 -0.06 2.88
C LYS A 1004 37.31 -1.00 1.78
N PHE A 1005 36.03 -0.92 1.43
CA PHE A 1005 35.42 -1.79 0.44
C PHE A 1005 35.26 -1.09 -0.90
N ASP A 1006 36.05 -1.53 -1.88
CA ASP A 1006 36.03 -0.98 -3.24
C ASP A 1006 35.29 -1.89 -4.22
N ALA A 1007 34.87 -1.29 -5.33
CA ALA A 1007 34.01 -1.85 -6.37
C ALA A 1007 32.56 -2.14 -5.89
N GLY A 1008 31.91 -3.14 -6.47
CA GLY A 1008 30.50 -3.50 -6.23
C GLY A 1008 29.54 -3.10 -7.35
N GLU A 1009 30.05 -2.46 -8.39
CA GLU A 1009 29.33 -2.11 -9.61
C GLU A 1009 29.02 -3.34 -10.48
N THR A 1010 27.94 -3.24 -11.25
CA THR A 1010 27.37 -4.36 -12.00
C THR A 1010 28.09 -4.64 -13.31
N ASP A 1011 28.73 -3.63 -13.91
CA ASP A 1011 29.43 -3.69 -15.19
C ASP A 1011 30.76 -4.48 -15.15
N TYR A 1012 31.26 -4.82 -13.95
CA TYR A 1012 32.33 -5.80 -13.80
C TYR A 1012 31.90 -7.20 -14.21
N VAL A 1013 30.61 -7.54 -14.17
CA VAL A 1013 30.15 -8.89 -14.53
C VAL A 1013 30.03 -9.05 -16.05
N ALA A 1014 30.34 -10.24 -16.57
CA ALA A 1014 30.00 -10.57 -17.96
C ALA A 1014 28.48 -10.50 -18.18
N GLN A 1015 28.01 -9.62 -19.06
CA GLN A 1015 26.59 -9.33 -19.20
C GLN A 1015 25.85 -10.29 -20.16
N PRO A 1016 24.55 -10.55 -19.91
CA PRO A 1016 23.86 -10.29 -18.65
C PRO A 1016 24.27 -11.33 -17.58
N GLY A 1017 24.49 -10.87 -16.36
CA GLY A 1017 24.77 -11.73 -15.21
C GLY A 1017 23.58 -12.60 -14.81
N VAL A 1018 23.83 -13.83 -14.36
CA VAL A 1018 22.80 -14.78 -13.91
C VAL A 1018 22.92 -14.99 -12.41
N TYR A 1019 21.82 -14.76 -11.70
CA TYR A 1019 21.72 -14.86 -10.23
C TYR A 1019 20.57 -15.82 -9.88
N PRO A 1020 20.83 -17.13 -9.72
CA PRO A 1020 19.77 -18.15 -9.60
C PRO A 1020 18.88 -18.04 -8.35
N HIS A 1021 19.32 -17.27 -7.35
CA HIS A 1021 18.72 -17.25 -6.01
C HIS A 1021 17.85 -16.03 -5.72
N VAL A 1022 17.60 -15.19 -6.72
CA VAL A 1022 16.88 -13.92 -6.56
C VAL A 1022 15.79 -13.76 -7.61
N ASP A 1023 14.88 -12.82 -7.33
CA ASP A 1023 13.90 -12.37 -8.31
C ASP A 1023 14.61 -11.79 -9.54
N GLN A 1024 14.26 -12.32 -10.71
CA GLN A 1024 14.84 -11.95 -11.99
C GLN A 1024 14.60 -10.48 -12.35
N GLU A 1025 13.55 -9.86 -11.81
CA GLU A 1025 13.23 -8.45 -12.06
C GLU A 1025 14.18 -7.47 -11.35
N LEU A 1026 14.95 -7.92 -10.36
CA LEU A 1026 15.88 -7.09 -9.58
C LEU A 1026 17.31 -7.06 -10.16
N ILE A 1027 17.56 -7.85 -11.19
CA ILE A 1027 18.85 -7.93 -11.87
C ILE A 1027 19.02 -6.69 -12.77
N PRO A 1028 20.19 -6.01 -12.77
CA PRO A 1028 21.46 -6.44 -12.17
C PRO A 1028 21.82 -5.81 -10.82
N ASN A 1029 21.16 -4.71 -10.41
CA ASN A 1029 21.54 -3.95 -9.20
C ASN A 1029 21.43 -4.74 -7.89
N ILE A 1030 20.72 -5.88 -7.89
CA ILE A 1030 20.69 -6.82 -6.76
C ILE A 1030 22.08 -7.29 -6.34
N LEU A 1031 23.07 -7.32 -7.24
CA LEU A 1031 24.45 -7.65 -6.88
C LEU A 1031 25.05 -6.58 -5.96
N THR A 1032 24.95 -5.30 -6.34
CA THR A 1032 25.44 -4.17 -5.52
C THR A 1032 24.76 -4.17 -4.16
N LYS A 1033 23.41 -4.27 -4.13
CA LYS A 1033 22.64 -4.35 -2.88
C LYS A 1033 23.07 -5.51 -1.99
N SER A 1034 23.30 -6.69 -2.57
CA SER A 1034 23.75 -7.88 -1.84
C SER A 1034 25.19 -7.76 -1.33
N TYR A 1035 26.09 -7.13 -2.10
CA TYR A 1035 27.47 -6.87 -1.67
C TYR A 1035 27.50 -5.96 -0.44
N ILE A 1036 26.80 -4.82 -0.50
CA ILE A 1036 26.72 -3.86 0.60
C ILE A 1036 26.08 -4.49 1.84
N LYS A 1037 25.01 -5.27 1.67
CA LYS A 1037 24.41 -6.05 2.76
C LYS A 1037 25.43 -6.99 3.42
N THR A 1038 26.22 -7.71 2.64
CA THR A 1038 27.22 -8.65 3.18
C THR A 1038 28.33 -7.92 3.94
N VAL A 1039 28.86 -6.83 3.39
CA VAL A 1039 29.94 -6.09 4.07
C VAL A 1039 29.47 -5.24 5.25
N SER A 1040 28.15 -4.98 5.36
CA SER A 1040 27.57 -4.29 6.53
C SER A 1040 27.79 -5.04 7.86
N GLU A 1041 28.10 -6.34 7.84
CA GLU A 1041 28.56 -7.11 9.02
C GLU A 1041 29.82 -6.48 9.66
N PHE A 1042 30.59 -5.71 8.89
CA PHE A 1042 31.87 -5.12 9.28
C PHE A 1042 31.81 -3.59 9.44
N SER A 1043 30.61 -3.02 9.62
CA SER A 1043 30.36 -1.56 9.65
C SER A 1043 31.11 -0.77 10.73
N ASN A 1044 31.69 -1.44 11.74
CA ASN A 1044 32.33 -0.82 12.90
C ASN A 1044 33.54 0.07 12.56
N LEU A 1045 34.10 0.00 11.34
CA LEU A 1045 34.98 1.01 10.72
C LEU A 1045 35.04 0.65 9.22
N ALA A 1046 33.97 0.95 8.49
CA ALA A 1046 33.88 0.61 7.09
C ALA A 1046 33.41 1.75 6.21
N GLU A 1047 34.00 1.80 5.02
CA GLU A 1047 33.54 2.60 3.91
C GLU A 1047 33.24 1.71 2.69
N VAL A 1048 32.26 2.12 1.90
CA VAL A 1048 31.86 1.50 0.63
C VAL A 1048 31.78 2.59 -0.44
N ARG A 1049 32.07 2.26 -1.71
CA ARG A 1049 32.06 3.24 -2.80
C ARG A 1049 30.89 3.14 -3.78
N SER A 1050 30.12 2.06 -3.72
CA SER A 1050 28.97 1.82 -4.61
C SER A 1050 27.74 1.53 -3.78
N ALA A 1051 26.57 1.94 -4.25
CA ALA A 1051 25.35 1.80 -3.48
C ALA A 1051 24.10 1.81 -4.36
N PHE A 1052 23.09 1.03 -3.98
CA PHE A 1052 21.77 1.06 -4.57
C PHE A 1052 20.77 0.46 -3.58
N ARG A 1053 19.81 1.26 -3.12
CA ARG A 1053 18.75 0.83 -2.18
C ARG A 1053 19.33 0.28 -0.87
N THR A 1054 20.33 0.97 -0.32
CA THR A 1054 21.15 0.56 0.85
C THR A 1054 21.28 1.65 1.91
N GLN A 1055 20.43 2.69 1.86
CA GLN A 1055 20.39 3.81 2.81
C GLN A 1055 20.14 3.36 4.26
N ASN A 1056 19.59 2.17 4.45
CA ASN A 1056 19.31 1.57 5.75
C ASN A 1056 20.55 1.01 6.46
N TYR A 1057 21.71 0.94 5.80
CA TYR A 1057 22.94 0.44 6.41
C TYR A 1057 23.79 1.59 6.95
N SER A 1058 24.19 1.48 8.21
CA SER A 1058 25.01 2.46 8.93
C SER A 1058 26.50 2.36 8.56
N MET A 1059 26.83 2.72 7.32
CA MET A 1059 28.20 2.74 6.80
C MET A 1059 28.49 4.06 6.09
N PHE A 1060 29.77 4.42 5.99
CA PHE A 1060 30.17 5.57 5.19
C PHE A 1060 30.10 5.23 3.69
N LEU A 1061 29.40 6.06 2.93
CA LEU A 1061 29.41 6.02 1.46
C LEU A 1061 30.47 6.98 0.95
N ARG A 1062 31.58 6.43 0.46
CA ARG A 1062 32.65 7.17 -0.18
C ARG A 1062 32.25 7.59 -1.59
N MET A 1063 32.48 8.85 -1.95
CA MET A 1063 32.35 9.35 -3.32
C MET A 1063 33.35 8.64 -4.25
N ILE A 1064 33.03 8.54 -5.54
CA ILE A 1064 34.00 8.04 -6.52
C ILE A 1064 35.22 8.99 -6.59
N ASP A 1065 36.38 8.39 -6.85
CA ASP A 1065 37.68 9.05 -6.96
C ASP A 1065 37.58 10.32 -7.81
N LYS A 1066 37.98 11.45 -7.22
CA LYS A 1066 38.05 12.76 -7.86
C LYS A 1066 39.46 13.01 -8.37
N ASP A 1067 39.55 13.70 -9.49
CA ASP A 1067 40.82 14.10 -10.07
C ASP A 1067 41.42 15.29 -9.34
N SER A 1068 42.76 15.37 -9.34
CA SER A 1068 43.52 16.46 -8.72
C SER A 1068 43.47 17.77 -9.54
N VAL A 1069 42.26 18.29 -9.78
CA VAL A 1069 41.99 19.49 -10.57
C VAL A 1069 40.91 20.37 -9.91
N TRP A 1070 40.79 21.61 -10.40
CA TRP A 1070 39.73 22.54 -10.01
C TRP A 1070 38.48 22.37 -10.91
N GLY A 1071 37.32 22.84 -10.45
CA GLY A 1071 36.09 22.91 -11.24
C GLY A 1071 35.22 21.64 -11.23
N LEU A 1072 34.21 21.61 -12.11
CA LEU A 1072 33.18 20.57 -12.20
C LEU A 1072 33.60 19.31 -13.00
N ASP A 1073 34.72 19.38 -13.71
CA ASP A 1073 35.29 18.28 -14.48
C ASP A 1073 35.96 17.27 -13.54
N ASP A 1074 35.16 16.65 -12.67
CA ASP A 1074 35.54 15.72 -11.60
C ASP A 1074 36.61 16.24 -10.62
N GLY A 1075 36.60 17.56 -10.37
CA GLY A 1075 37.53 18.26 -9.47
C GLY A 1075 36.90 18.80 -8.19
N LEU A 1076 37.54 19.81 -7.58
CA LEU A 1076 37.11 20.36 -6.28
C LEU A 1076 35.65 20.86 -6.25
N GLN A 1077 35.14 21.45 -7.32
CA GLN A 1077 33.76 21.95 -7.32
C GLN A 1077 32.75 20.80 -7.40
N SER A 1078 33.09 19.72 -8.14
CA SER A 1078 32.20 18.55 -8.23
C SER A 1078 32.10 17.80 -6.88
N LEU A 1079 33.10 17.91 -6.01
CA LEU A 1079 33.05 17.38 -4.64
C LEU A 1079 31.84 17.92 -3.86
N VAL A 1080 31.60 19.24 -3.91
CA VAL A 1080 30.47 19.86 -3.20
C VAL A 1080 29.14 19.52 -3.85
N THR A 1081 29.05 19.53 -5.17
CA THR A 1081 27.80 19.15 -5.85
C THR A 1081 27.47 17.66 -5.65
N THR A 1082 28.47 16.78 -5.59
CA THR A 1082 28.29 15.36 -5.22
C THR A 1082 27.84 15.22 -3.75
N LEU A 1083 28.34 16.03 -2.81
CA LEU A 1083 27.86 16.04 -1.42
C LEU A 1083 26.37 16.34 -1.34
N LEU A 1084 25.94 17.43 -2.00
CA LEU A 1084 24.54 17.85 -2.04
C LEU A 1084 23.67 16.75 -2.67
N GLN A 1085 24.13 16.19 -3.77
CA GLN A 1085 23.47 15.11 -4.49
C GLN A 1085 23.24 13.87 -3.62
N LEU A 1086 24.30 13.33 -3.00
CA LEU A 1086 24.22 12.12 -2.17
C LEU A 1086 23.27 12.31 -0.97
N ASN A 1087 23.30 13.50 -0.35
CA ASN A 1087 22.36 13.86 0.71
C ASN A 1087 20.90 13.84 0.22
N MET A 1088 20.62 14.39 -0.97
CA MET A 1088 19.27 14.44 -1.54
C MET A 1088 18.74 13.10 -2.04
N ILE A 1089 19.59 12.10 -2.29
CA ILE A 1089 19.16 10.72 -2.59
C ILE A 1089 19.19 9.81 -1.36
N GLY A 1090 19.33 10.39 -0.17
CA GLY A 1090 19.12 9.72 1.12
C GLY A 1090 20.38 9.19 1.80
N TYR A 1091 21.55 9.24 1.15
CA TYR A 1091 22.83 8.85 1.76
C TYR A 1091 23.46 10.02 2.50
N SER A 1092 23.21 10.11 3.81
CA SER A 1092 23.67 11.23 4.64
C SER A 1092 25.05 11.00 5.29
N PHE A 1093 25.52 9.75 5.35
CA PHE A 1093 26.83 9.39 5.89
C PHE A 1093 27.89 9.41 4.78
N VAL A 1094 28.09 10.58 4.18
CA VAL A 1094 28.97 10.76 3.04
C VAL A 1094 30.43 10.85 3.49
N LEU A 1095 31.30 10.05 2.89
CA LEU A 1095 32.74 10.21 2.99
C LEU A 1095 33.22 10.93 1.71
N PRO A 1096 33.63 12.20 1.81
CA PRO A 1096 34.10 12.94 0.64
C PRO A 1096 35.37 12.30 0.09
N ASP A 1097 35.56 12.34 -1.23
CA ASP A 1097 36.77 11.77 -1.80
C ASP A 1097 38.05 12.46 -1.28
N MET A 1098 39.13 11.70 -1.35
CA MET A 1098 40.40 11.95 -0.71
C MET A 1098 40.96 13.34 -1.05
N ILE A 1099 41.41 14.05 -0.03
CA ILE A 1099 41.96 15.40 -0.11
C ILE A 1099 43.18 15.41 -1.05
N GLY A 1100 43.08 16.25 -2.08
CA GLY A 1100 44.05 16.40 -3.15
C GLY A 1100 43.79 15.54 -4.39
N GLY A 1101 42.78 14.66 -4.38
CA GLY A 1101 42.38 13.81 -5.50
C GLY A 1101 43.32 12.64 -5.80
N ASN A 1102 43.15 11.99 -6.95
CA ASN A 1102 43.82 10.74 -7.32
C ASN A 1102 45.19 10.88 -8.02
N ALA A 1103 45.52 12.09 -8.49
CA ALA A 1103 46.63 12.46 -9.36
C ALA A 1103 46.84 11.63 -10.66
N TYR A 1104 45.76 11.13 -11.25
CA TYR A 1104 45.78 10.45 -12.55
C TYR A 1104 46.03 11.42 -13.70
N ARG A 1105 45.46 12.63 -13.65
CA ARG A 1105 45.62 13.66 -14.69
C ARG A 1105 46.75 14.64 -14.42
N ALA A 1106 46.87 15.13 -13.18
CA ALA A 1106 47.88 16.08 -12.76
C ALA A 1106 48.24 15.86 -11.28
N GLN A 1107 49.41 16.33 -10.85
CA GLN A 1107 49.71 16.42 -9.41
C GLN A 1107 49.00 17.66 -8.85
N PRO A 1108 48.39 17.59 -7.66
CA PRO A 1108 47.81 18.77 -7.02
C PRO A 1108 48.92 19.76 -6.63
N ASP A 1109 48.62 21.05 -6.63
CA ASP A 1109 49.46 22.05 -5.97
C ASP A 1109 49.01 22.25 -4.51
N LEU A 1110 49.83 22.95 -3.72
CA LEU A 1110 49.55 23.17 -2.30
C LEU A 1110 48.24 23.96 -2.09
N GLU A 1111 47.91 24.89 -2.99
CA GLU A 1111 46.67 25.66 -2.89
C GLU A 1111 45.44 24.77 -3.02
N LEU A 1112 45.42 23.87 -4.01
CA LEU A 1112 44.34 22.91 -4.20
C LEU A 1112 44.17 22.01 -2.98
N VAL A 1113 45.26 21.48 -2.42
CA VAL A 1113 45.20 20.64 -1.20
C VAL A 1113 44.62 21.42 -0.02
N ILE A 1114 45.01 22.68 0.16
CA ILE A 1114 44.46 23.56 1.21
C ILE A 1114 42.96 23.79 0.99
N ARG A 1115 42.53 24.20 -0.22
CA ARG A 1115 41.11 24.49 -0.49
C ARG A 1115 40.24 23.24 -0.44
N TRP A 1116 40.77 22.08 -0.82
CA TRP A 1116 40.09 20.80 -0.66
C TRP A 1116 39.92 20.43 0.81
N THR A 1117 40.96 20.63 1.62
CA THR A 1117 40.88 20.46 3.08
C THR A 1117 39.80 21.38 3.67
N GLN A 1118 39.75 22.64 3.23
CA GLN A 1118 38.73 23.61 3.68
C GLN A 1118 37.31 23.16 3.31
N ALA A 1119 37.10 22.62 2.11
CA ALA A 1119 35.79 22.12 1.67
C ALA A 1119 35.29 20.94 2.52
N THR A 1120 36.19 20.09 3.02
CA THR A 1120 35.82 18.89 3.79
C THR A 1120 35.66 19.13 5.30
N VAL A 1121 36.05 20.30 5.84
CA VAL A 1121 36.02 20.59 7.29
C VAL A 1121 34.68 20.30 7.96
N PHE A 1122 33.56 20.55 7.29
CA PHE A 1122 32.21 20.36 7.85
C PHE A 1122 31.44 19.20 7.20
N MET A 1123 32.14 18.36 6.43
CA MET A 1123 31.62 17.09 5.92
C MET A 1123 31.83 15.97 6.95
N PRO A 1124 31.20 14.79 6.81
CA PRO A 1124 31.23 13.76 7.86
C PRO A 1124 32.60 13.14 8.17
N SER A 1125 33.58 13.22 7.26
CA SER A 1125 34.92 12.67 7.47
C SER A 1125 35.97 13.39 6.62
N MET A 1126 37.25 13.22 6.96
CA MET A 1126 38.40 13.70 6.20
C MET A 1126 39.34 12.53 5.88
N GLN A 1127 39.59 12.26 4.59
CA GLN A 1127 40.56 11.27 4.13
C GLN A 1127 41.64 11.97 3.30
N PHE A 1128 42.92 11.74 3.58
CA PHE A 1128 44.04 12.38 2.88
C PHE A 1128 44.70 11.41 1.90
N SER A 1129 44.74 11.78 0.62
CA SER A 1129 45.58 11.11 -0.39
C SER A 1129 47.02 11.62 -0.32
N PHE A 1130 47.21 12.93 -0.18
CA PHE A 1130 48.52 13.56 -0.13
C PHE A 1130 48.85 14.09 1.25
N LEU A 1131 50.12 13.95 1.66
CA LEU A 1131 50.56 14.48 2.93
C LEU A 1131 50.84 15.98 2.81
N PRO A 1132 50.37 16.81 3.75
CA PRO A 1132 50.59 18.26 3.72
C PRO A 1132 52.07 18.68 3.56
N TRP A 1133 52.98 17.93 4.18
CA TRP A 1133 54.41 18.23 4.18
C TRP A 1133 55.17 17.75 2.93
N ASP A 1134 54.53 16.97 2.05
CA ASP A 1134 55.13 16.60 0.75
C ASP A 1134 55.25 17.83 -0.19
N PHE A 1135 54.66 18.97 0.16
CA PHE A 1135 54.66 20.23 -0.61
C PHE A 1135 55.57 21.33 -0.02
N GLU A 1136 56.42 21.02 0.97
CA GLU A 1136 57.19 22.00 1.76
C GLU A 1136 58.41 22.66 1.06
N ASP A 1137 58.65 22.40 -0.23
CA ASP A 1137 59.69 23.09 -1.02
C ASP A 1137 59.32 24.57 -1.34
N ASP A 1138 58.11 25.03 -0.98
CA ASP A 1138 57.67 26.42 -1.11
C ASP A 1138 57.74 27.17 0.25
N GLU A 1139 58.90 27.78 0.56
CA GLU A 1139 59.15 28.54 1.79
C GLU A 1139 58.15 29.70 2.05
N GLN A 1140 57.28 30.06 1.09
CA GLN A 1140 56.31 31.15 1.24
C GLN A 1140 54.97 30.72 1.85
N LEU A 1141 54.63 29.43 1.82
CA LEU A 1141 53.32 28.92 2.25
C LEU A 1141 53.44 28.03 3.49
N LYS A 1142 52.71 28.38 4.57
CA LYS A 1142 52.60 27.59 5.80
C LYS A 1142 51.58 26.44 5.66
N GLY A 1143 51.70 25.66 4.58
CA GLY A 1143 50.70 24.67 4.16
C GLY A 1143 50.32 23.68 5.26
N THR A 1144 51.31 23.03 5.86
CA THR A 1144 51.12 22.07 6.97
C THR A 1144 50.46 22.72 8.19
N GLU A 1145 50.80 23.97 8.52
CA GLU A 1145 50.16 24.69 9.64
C GLU A 1145 48.70 25.03 9.35
N ILE A 1146 48.39 25.47 8.13
CA ILE A 1146 47.03 25.78 7.68
C ILE A 1146 46.17 24.51 7.70
N ILE A 1147 46.64 23.43 7.08
CA ILE A 1147 45.89 22.15 7.03
C ILE A 1147 45.66 21.61 8.43
N ARG A 1148 46.66 21.68 9.32
CA ARG A 1148 46.47 21.31 10.73
C ARG A 1148 45.38 22.14 11.41
N SER A 1149 45.34 23.45 11.18
CA SER A 1149 44.27 24.29 11.75
C SER A 1149 42.87 23.91 11.25
N MET A 1150 42.75 23.43 10.01
CA MET A 1150 41.50 22.95 9.44
C MET A 1150 41.08 21.59 10.02
N VAL A 1151 42.05 20.68 10.22
CA VAL A 1151 41.81 19.40 10.93
C VAL A 1151 41.38 19.66 12.38
N GLU A 1152 42.03 20.59 13.09
CA GLU A 1152 41.62 21.00 14.44
C GLU A 1152 40.22 21.62 14.46
N LEU A 1153 39.85 22.39 13.42
CA LEU A 1153 38.52 22.95 13.25
C LEU A 1153 37.47 21.84 13.04
N HIS A 1154 37.74 20.86 12.18
CA HIS A 1154 36.90 19.68 11.99
C HIS A 1154 36.71 18.92 13.31
N THR A 1155 37.80 18.59 14.03
CA THR A 1155 37.71 17.93 15.35
C THR A 1155 36.90 18.75 16.37
N LYS A 1156 37.02 20.08 16.36
CA LYS A 1156 36.23 20.97 17.22
C LYS A 1156 34.73 20.88 16.92
N TYR A 1157 34.34 20.75 15.65
CA TYR A 1157 32.94 20.66 15.21
C TYR A 1157 32.44 19.22 14.99
N ALA A 1158 33.26 18.18 15.23
CA ALA A 1158 32.84 16.79 15.18
C ALA A 1158 31.57 16.49 16.00
N PRO A 1159 31.35 17.09 17.20
CA PRO A 1159 30.07 16.94 17.91
C PRO A 1159 28.87 17.50 17.15
N ASN A 1160 29.02 18.60 16.40
CA ASN A 1160 27.97 19.15 15.56
C ASN A 1160 27.72 18.27 14.32
N ILE A 1161 28.77 17.68 13.76
CA ILE A 1161 28.66 16.71 12.66
C ILE A 1161 27.87 15.48 13.11
N ILE A 1162 28.23 14.91 14.27
CA ILE A 1162 27.51 13.80 14.87
C ILE A 1162 26.05 14.17 15.13
N ALA A 1163 25.77 15.34 15.71
CA ALA A 1163 24.40 15.80 15.93
C ALA A 1163 23.60 15.93 14.63
N ALA A 1164 24.19 16.46 13.56
CA ALA A 1164 23.53 16.52 12.25
C ALA A 1164 23.28 15.13 11.65
N MET A 1165 24.14 14.15 11.92
CA MET A 1165 23.89 12.75 11.57
C MET A 1165 22.80 12.10 12.43
N GLU A 1166 22.67 12.48 13.70
CA GLU A 1166 21.56 12.03 14.58
C GLU A 1166 20.21 12.58 14.10
N GLU A 1167 20.17 13.84 13.65
CA GLU A 1167 18.96 14.45 13.09
C GLU A 1167 18.43 13.71 11.84
N LYS A 1168 19.31 13.04 11.09
CA LYS A 1168 18.89 12.12 10.02
C LYS A 1168 18.04 10.95 10.56
N LEU A 1169 18.41 10.39 11.71
CA LEU A 1169 17.69 9.27 12.33
C LEU A 1169 16.35 9.72 12.93
N ILE A 1170 16.27 10.95 13.43
CA ILE A 1170 15.09 11.45 14.17
C ILE A 1170 14.08 12.12 13.23
N ASN A 1171 14.56 13.05 12.40
CA ASN A 1171 13.74 13.97 11.63
C ASN A 1171 13.93 13.85 10.11
N ARG A 1172 14.75 12.87 9.66
CA ARG A 1172 15.08 12.64 8.25
C ARG A 1172 15.74 13.85 7.57
N THR A 1173 16.37 14.71 8.37
CA THR A 1173 17.14 15.85 7.86
C THR A 1173 18.50 15.35 7.35
N PRO A 1174 18.93 15.70 6.13
CA PRO A 1174 20.26 15.33 5.63
C PRO A 1174 21.37 15.93 6.52
N THR A 1175 22.53 15.27 6.57
CA THR A 1175 23.66 15.76 7.37
C THR A 1175 24.26 17.02 6.78
N ASN A 1176 24.39 17.08 5.45
CA ASN A 1176 24.83 18.26 4.73
C ASN A 1176 23.82 18.68 3.67
N PRO A 1177 22.70 19.32 4.07
CA PRO A 1177 21.68 19.72 3.12
C PRO A 1177 22.10 20.97 2.33
N PRO A 1178 21.51 21.19 1.14
CA PRO A 1178 21.64 22.45 0.41
C PRO A 1178 20.98 23.60 1.19
N ILE A 1179 21.38 24.85 0.91
CA ILE A 1179 20.90 26.03 1.64
C ILE A 1179 19.37 26.17 1.60
N TRP A 1180 18.74 25.86 0.47
CA TRP A 1180 17.29 25.95 0.35
C TRP A 1180 16.54 25.05 1.35
N TRP A 1181 17.19 24.07 1.97
CA TRP A 1181 16.55 23.23 2.99
C TRP A 1181 15.94 24.04 4.14
N ILE A 1182 16.57 25.14 4.55
CA ILE A 1182 16.04 26.02 5.61
C ILE A 1182 15.22 27.20 5.07
N VAL A 1183 15.26 27.42 3.74
CA VAL A 1183 14.53 28.47 3.02
C VAL A 1183 13.99 27.94 1.67
N PRO A 1184 13.00 27.03 1.70
CA PRO A 1184 12.64 26.15 0.56
C PRO A 1184 12.08 26.86 -0.68
N PHE A 1185 11.76 28.15 -0.57
CA PHE A 1185 11.21 28.95 -1.65
C PHE A 1185 12.12 30.12 -2.06
N ASP A 1186 13.34 30.20 -1.51
CA ASP A 1186 14.30 31.24 -1.87
C ASP A 1186 14.94 30.93 -3.22
N GLU A 1187 14.57 31.70 -4.25
CA GLU A 1187 15.05 31.53 -5.63
C GLU A 1187 16.58 31.56 -5.77
N THR A 1188 17.28 32.28 -4.88
CA THR A 1188 18.74 32.30 -4.90
C THR A 1188 19.28 31.01 -4.31
N ALA A 1189 18.80 30.62 -3.13
CA ALA A 1189 19.26 29.42 -2.42
C ALA A 1189 19.02 28.13 -3.22
N LEU A 1190 17.94 28.06 -4.01
CA LEU A 1190 17.63 26.90 -4.85
C LEU A 1190 18.74 26.58 -5.87
N GLY A 1191 19.45 27.61 -6.34
CA GLY A 1191 20.51 27.47 -7.36
C GLY A 1191 21.94 27.38 -6.83
N ILE A 1192 22.18 27.58 -5.53
CA ILE A 1192 23.54 27.58 -4.97
C ILE A 1192 24.15 26.18 -5.04
N SER A 1193 25.34 26.08 -5.65
CA SER A 1193 26.04 24.82 -5.92
C SER A 1193 27.40 24.69 -5.22
N ASP A 1194 27.87 25.74 -4.56
CA ASP A 1194 29.21 25.85 -4.00
C ASP A 1194 29.21 26.28 -2.53
N GLU A 1195 28.06 26.17 -1.88
CA GLU A 1195 27.84 26.35 -0.45
C GLU A 1195 26.91 25.24 0.05
N PHE A 1196 27.07 24.84 1.31
CA PHE A 1196 26.26 23.78 1.92
C PHE A 1196 26.05 24.06 3.41
N LEU A 1197 25.05 23.41 3.99
CA LEU A 1197 24.81 23.45 5.43
C LEU A 1197 25.46 22.25 6.12
N LEU A 1198 25.77 22.38 7.40
CA LEU A 1198 25.91 21.28 8.33
C LEU A 1198 24.71 21.32 9.29
N GLY A 1199 23.85 20.30 9.22
CA GLY A 1199 22.52 20.36 9.81
C GLY A 1199 21.73 21.55 9.25
N GLU A 1200 21.12 22.33 10.12
CA GLU A 1200 20.33 23.51 9.73
C GLU A 1200 20.94 24.85 10.22
N ASP A 1201 22.09 24.78 10.92
CA ASP A 1201 22.61 25.90 11.72
C ASP A 1201 23.97 26.45 11.25
N ILE A 1202 24.75 25.69 10.48
CA ILE A 1202 26.08 26.12 10.05
C ILE A 1202 26.13 26.15 8.53
N LEU A 1203 26.37 27.32 7.93
CA LEU A 1203 26.56 27.50 6.50
C LEU A 1203 28.05 27.56 6.18
N VAL A 1204 28.46 26.85 5.13
CA VAL A 1204 29.87 26.69 4.73
C VAL A 1204 30.02 27.09 3.27
N ALA A 1205 30.97 27.97 2.98
CA ALA A 1205 31.21 28.52 1.64
C ALA A 1205 32.72 28.44 1.28
N PRO A 1206 33.23 27.25 0.86
CA PRO A 1206 34.66 27.06 0.57
C PRO A 1206 35.09 27.80 -0.71
N VAL A 1207 36.35 28.25 -0.83
CA VAL A 1207 36.81 28.88 -2.08
C VAL A 1207 37.05 27.81 -3.15
N MET A 1208 36.39 27.96 -4.32
CA MET A 1208 36.41 26.97 -5.41
C MET A 1208 37.28 27.37 -6.62
N GLU A 1209 37.88 28.55 -6.59
CA GLU A 1209 38.68 29.09 -7.70
C GLU A 1209 40.15 29.25 -7.32
N GLN A 1210 41.04 28.83 -8.21
CA GLN A 1210 42.48 28.96 -8.02
C GLN A 1210 42.91 30.44 -7.95
N GLY A 1211 43.73 30.78 -6.96
CA GLY A 1211 44.28 32.12 -6.73
C GLY A 1211 43.30 33.10 -6.08
N ALA A 1212 42.06 32.69 -5.80
CA ALA A 1212 41.06 33.55 -5.20
C ALA A 1212 41.35 33.78 -3.69
N THR A 1213 41.28 35.04 -3.27
CA THR A 1213 41.45 35.46 -1.86
C THR A 1213 40.19 36.08 -1.27
N SER A 1214 39.10 36.12 -2.04
CA SER A 1214 37.75 36.45 -1.60
C SER A 1214 36.75 35.68 -2.45
N ARG A 1215 35.51 35.54 -1.97
CA ARG A 1215 34.40 34.97 -2.76
C ARG A 1215 33.08 35.62 -2.39
N ASP A 1216 32.13 35.56 -3.32
CA ASP A 1216 30.74 35.86 -3.02
C ASP A 1216 30.15 34.76 -2.13
N VAL A 1217 29.39 35.15 -1.10
CA VAL A 1217 28.67 34.25 -0.19
C VAL A 1217 27.22 34.68 -0.06
N TYR A 1218 26.28 33.74 -0.22
CA TYR A 1218 24.87 34.00 0.03
C TYR A 1218 24.46 33.55 1.43
N LEU A 1219 24.02 34.50 2.26
CA LEU A 1219 23.37 34.17 3.53
C LEU A 1219 21.86 34.28 3.35
N PRO A 1220 21.09 33.20 3.57
CA PRO A 1220 19.64 33.24 3.45
C PRO A 1220 18.99 33.98 4.64
N GLU A 1221 17.67 34.15 4.62
CA GLU A 1221 16.92 34.78 5.72
C GLU A 1221 17.30 34.20 7.10
N GLY A 1222 17.66 35.09 8.03
CA GLY A 1222 18.11 34.73 9.37
C GLY A 1222 19.24 35.63 9.88
N SER A 1223 19.55 35.50 11.17
CA SER A 1223 20.69 36.17 11.81
C SER A 1223 21.88 35.20 11.84
N TRP A 1224 22.99 35.62 11.24
CA TRP A 1224 24.17 34.79 11.02
C TRP A 1224 25.40 35.42 11.68
N VAL A 1225 26.10 34.65 12.48
CA VAL A 1225 27.37 35.02 13.11
C VAL A 1225 28.53 34.53 12.24
N ASP A 1226 29.52 35.38 12.00
CA ASP A 1226 30.75 34.97 11.31
C ASP A 1226 31.53 33.96 12.18
N GLY A 1227 31.79 32.77 11.64
CA GLY A 1227 32.54 31.73 12.32
C GLY A 1227 33.99 32.11 12.64
N ASN A 1228 34.58 32.99 11.83
CA ASN A 1228 35.96 33.48 11.99
C ASN A 1228 36.05 34.72 12.89
N ASP A 1229 34.95 35.48 13.06
CA ASP A 1229 34.86 36.60 14.01
C ASP A 1229 33.47 36.67 14.67
N PRO A 1230 33.29 36.06 15.87
CA PRO A 1230 32.01 36.06 16.57
C PRO A 1230 31.45 37.44 16.96
N ALA A 1231 32.23 38.53 16.82
CA ALA A 1231 31.75 39.89 17.01
C ALA A 1231 31.00 40.44 15.78
N VAL A 1232 31.14 39.80 14.62
CA VAL A 1232 30.51 40.18 13.37
C VAL A 1232 29.24 39.36 13.16
N LYS A 1233 28.15 40.07 12.85
CA LYS A 1233 26.83 39.50 12.58
C LYS A 1233 26.26 40.07 11.29
N TYR A 1234 25.57 39.24 10.54
CA TYR A 1234 24.89 39.58 9.30
C TYR A 1234 23.42 39.21 9.43
N GLU A 1235 22.55 40.05 8.87
CA GLU A 1235 21.12 39.75 8.74
C GLU A 1235 20.86 39.45 7.26
N GLY A 1236 20.49 38.20 6.96
CA GLY A 1236 20.10 37.79 5.61
C GLY A 1236 18.65 38.12 5.29
N PRO A 1237 18.21 38.00 4.02
CA PRO A 1237 18.99 37.50 2.88
C PRO A 1237 19.99 38.54 2.34
N ILE A 1238 21.25 38.16 2.13
CA ILE A 1238 22.30 39.06 1.65
C ILE A 1238 23.43 38.32 0.89
N TRP A 1239 23.96 38.96 -0.15
CA TRP A 1239 25.24 38.58 -0.77
C TRP A 1239 26.40 39.36 -0.16
N LEU A 1240 27.44 38.66 0.26
CA LEU A 1240 28.67 39.21 0.83
C LEU A 1240 29.84 38.99 -0.12
N ASP A 1241 30.66 40.02 -0.35
CA ASP A 1241 32.03 39.86 -0.88
C ASP A 1241 32.95 39.57 0.31
N TYR A 1242 33.17 38.29 0.60
CA TYR A 1242 33.84 37.83 1.82
C TYR A 1242 35.34 37.61 1.59
N ASN A 1243 36.18 38.23 2.42
CA ASN A 1243 37.64 38.07 2.35
C ASN A 1243 38.07 36.69 2.90
N ALA A 1244 38.61 35.84 2.03
CA ALA A 1244 38.92 34.43 2.28
C ALA A 1244 40.36 34.05 1.84
N PRO A 1245 41.42 34.58 2.49
CA PRO A 1245 42.79 34.12 2.25
C PRO A 1245 42.98 32.62 2.58
N LEU A 1246 44.14 32.05 2.25
CA LEU A 1246 44.39 30.60 2.36
C LEU A 1246 44.23 30.04 3.79
N ASP A 1247 44.34 30.86 4.82
CA ASP A 1247 44.16 30.48 6.23
C ASP A 1247 42.73 30.68 6.76
N VAL A 1248 41.79 31.11 5.91
CA VAL A 1248 40.39 31.39 6.28
C VAL A 1248 39.42 30.60 5.41
N LEU A 1249 38.60 29.76 6.06
CA LEU A 1249 37.40 29.12 5.49
C LEU A 1249 36.18 29.99 5.82
N PRO A 1250 35.42 30.51 4.85
CA PRO A 1250 34.15 31.18 5.13
C PRO A 1250 33.11 30.19 5.67
N TYR A 1251 32.65 30.41 6.90
CA TYR A 1251 31.53 29.69 7.49
C TYR A 1251 30.78 30.57 8.49
N PHE A 1252 29.49 30.31 8.66
CA PHE A 1252 28.56 31.16 9.42
C PHE A 1252 27.66 30.31 10.30
N ILE A 1253 27.34 30.79 11.49
CA ILE A 1253 26.52 30.07 12.47
C ILE A 1253 25.24 30.86 12.70
N LYS A 1254 24.10 30.21 12.55
CA LYS A 1254 22.77 30.78 12.81
C LYS A 1254 22.60 31.09 14.31
N GLU A 1255 22.00 32.24 14.64
CA GLU A 1255 21.75 32.68 16.02
C GLU A 1255 20.40 32.21 16.60
#